data_AF-A0AAQ4E4Y3-F1
#
_entry.id   AF-A0AAQ4E4Y3-F1
#
_cell.length_a   1.000
_cell.length_b   1.000
_cell.length_c   1.000
_cell.angle_alpha   90.00
_cell.angle_beta   90.00
_cell.angle_gamma   90.00
#
_symmetry.space_group_name_H-M   'P 1'
#
loop_
_entity.id
_entity.type
_entity.pdbx_description
1 polymer ?
#
loop_
_entity_poly.entity_id
_entity_poly.type
_entity_poly.pdbx_seq_one_letter_code
_entity_poly.pdbx_strand_id
1 'polypeptide(L)'
;MSQPSKPKEALAVTSHSCQDLSQLTDDIQPSQRVLSSAESLRQITMQLNGLMEDTSAALNGEMATLADSSSGALRSADALLRRNQELATALEALQQDRDQLEFQLQELKGKLARQQREFDREREEKEEQGRREQGALNDQLQVHIQTIGILVAEKTELQSALSQSQQTAKQKAVEAEELQGRLKALRERNSDLERKLSTASNQSQVQEKSTKESQREVDRLKTENYRLSNALHVLFYFSAHALLKSKSVEELRQELAELSDKLSRKSKEAEEGQQELAKVRQELSLAQLYAQQLGGSQASEEALGRMEQLHQEKLHFERRAAEYKDAMEQIAAEKQQMASHYQSYVDSVSQQLETYKTKLAEMSEIKESLEKKLQQLLDKPVPPAVQVCEDPEYKAKLEQCEQELASLKATCETQATDNRQLSDLLAEREAQAEELAAALERLREDHVESSRLLEAIQSEKVAASRALSQNRELKRQLEEMQDVFVKLSNDKLELTEQLQKEQHVTKELGERLGQQEEELRELRDQLASKEGQVQGLEQLSSREHYQQSQLADRVRHYQAQCQLTEILQQELAQAQARTNALVTQNSDLRKALAEKAQIAVDVQEKDSSKVHDLVASLSASVQQLELERDQLVHQLDEQRTQRESLQDQLFEFKKTEEELLSHEQEEVTREGYAKLKRAMQQLEDRFKATMEQIANLSDQKQRLEHLVTQLQGETDTIADYIALYQVQRGIMRKRAAEKDDYISQLAKDREDLKAKLAELQCLIVRLLEERQQQSGQSALPLPGKVLTVSSFTDALQNGPSAGDTGSAPCTDSADEVQDATAQKIMHLLTEIESSSAVDGSPVPDTFHPCPVCSGRLLTI
;
A
#
# COMPACT_ATOMS: atom_id res chain seq x y z
N MET A 1 1.51 26.08 -45.10
CA MET A 1 2.41 27.25 -45.09
C MET A 1 3.81 26.72 -44.82
N SER A 2 4.78 26.61 -45.72
CA SER A 2 4.90 26.88 -47.15
C SER A 2 6.03 25.97 -47.67
N GLN A 3 5.83 25.36 -48.83
CA GLN A 3 6.84 24.79 -49.72
C GLN A 3 7.34 25.90 -50.69
N PRO A 4 8.25 25.67 -51.67
CA PRO A 4 9.43 24.78 -51.75
C PRO A 4 10.64 25.43 -52.49
N SER A 5 11.77 24.71 -52.59
CA SER A 5 12.66 24.81 -53.77
C SER A 5 13.51 23.54 -53.96
N LYS A 6 13.33 22.87 -55.11
CA LYS A 6 14.19 21.84 -55.74
C LYS A 6 15.44 22.50 -56.38
N PRO A 7 16.51 21.77 -56.77
CA PRO A 7 16.57 20.90 -57.98
C PRO A 7 17.10 19.48 -57.64
N LYS A 8 16.57 18.38 -58.22
CA LYS A 8 16.95 17.74 -59.50
C LYS A 8 18.46 17.49 -59.68
N GLU A 9 18.89 16.25 -59.48
CA GLU A 9 19.49 15.41 -60.54
C GLU A 9 19.61 13.96 -60.06
N ALA A 10 19.07 13.06 -60.89
CA ALA A 10 19.15 11.62 -60.74
C ALA A 10 20.25 11.13 -61.67
N LEU A 11 21.29 10.50 -61.12
CA LEU A 11 22.26 9.74 -61.87
C LEU A 11 22.12 8.29 -61.46
N ALA A 12 21.37 7.55 -62.29
CA ALA A 12 21.45 6.12 -62.38
C ALA A 12 22.83 5.76 -62.93
N VAL A 13 23.67 5.13 -62.12
CA VAL A 13 24.92 4.53 -62.60
C VAL A 13 24.55 3.25 -63.32
N THR A 14 24.57 3.35 -64.64
CA THR A 14 24.49 2.25 -65.60
C THR A 14 25.68 1.32 -65.42
N SER A 15 25.39 0.07 -65.07
CA SER A 15 26.26 -1.08 -65.24
C SER A 15 26.34 -1.45 -66.73
N HIS A 16 27.29 -0.88 -67.46
CA HIS A 16 27.67 -1.34 -68.80
C HIS A 16 29.15 -1.01 -69.05
N SER A 17 29.99 -2.06 -69.09
CA SER A 17 31.17 -2.18 -69.96
C SER A 17 32.12 -3.22 -69.37
N CYS A 18 31.91 -4.49 -69.71
CA CYS A 18 32.93 -5.55 -69.72
C CYS A 18 32.35 -6.78 -70.44
N GLN A 19 31.93 -6.58 -71.70
CA GLN A 19 31.70 -7.66 -72.66
C GLN A 19 32.13 -7.08 -74.01
N ASP A 20 33.41 -7.24 -74.33
CA ASP A 20 33.96 -7.21 -75.69
C ASP A 20 35.47 -7.43 -75.58
N LEU A 21 35.89 -8.68 -75.44
CA LEU A 21 37.27 -9.14 -75.72
C LEU A 21 37.27 -10.66 -75.91
N SER A 22 36.37 -11.14 -76.76
CA SER A 22 36.30 -12.55 -77.17
C SER A 22 35.68 -12.70 -78.56
N GLN A 23 36.18 -11.91 -79.52
CA GLN A 23 35.93 -12.11 -80.95
C GLN A 23 37.13 -11.65 -81.78
N LEU A 24 38.22 -12.41 -81.76
CA LEU A 24 39.24 -12.39 -82.82
C LEU A 24 39.86 -13.79 -82.93
N THR A 25 39.08 -14.72 -83.45
CA THR A 25 39.59 -15.88 -84.18
C THR A 25 38.87 -15.93 -85.52
N ASP A 26 39.65 -16.24 -86.54
CA ASP A 26 39.27 -16.53 -87.92
C ASP A 26 39.01 -15.33 -88.84
N ASP A 27 40.09 -14.85 -89.45
CA ASP A 27 40.07 -14.62 -90.90
C ASP A 27 41.41 -15.02 -91.52
N ILE A 28 41.36 -16.16 -92.22
CA ILE A 28 42.41 -16.66 -93.11
C ILE A 28 42.32 -15.85 -94.40
N GLN A 29 43.29 -14.97 -94.65
CA GLN A 29 43.60 -14.53 -96.00
C GLN A 29 45.11 -14.55 -96.26
N PRO A 30 45.54 -14.97 -97.46
CA PRO A 30 46.93 -15.20 -97.77
C PRO A 30 47.64 -13.86 -97.94
N SER A 31 48.64 -13.61 -97.10
CA SER A 31 49.49 -12.42 -97.20
C SER A 31 50.20 -12.41 -98.56
N GLN A 32 49.76 -11.51 -99.45
CA GLN A 32 50.48 -11.13 -100.64
C GLN A 32 51.87 -10.63 -100.20
N ARG A 33 52.92 -11.33 -100.64
CA ARG A 33 54.30 -10.83 -100.56
C ARG A 33 54.39 -9.48 -101.27
N VAL A 34 54.37 -8.40 -100.50
CA VAL A 34 54.90 -7.12 -100.96
C VAL A 34 56.42 -7.27 -100.93
N LEU A 35 56.99 -7.71 -102.04
CA LEU A 35 58.42 -7.60 -102.30
C LEU A 35 58.76 -6.09 -102.34
N SER A 36 59.78 -5.70 -101.58
CA SER A 36 60.32 -4.34 -101.58
C SER A 36 60.64 -3.90 -103.01
N SER A 37 60.20 -2.71 -103.40
CA SER A 37 60.38 -2.14 -104.75
C SER A 37 61.84 -2.06 -105.20
N ALA A 38 62.79 -2.13 -104.26
CA ALA A 38 64.22 -2.20 -104.54
C ALA A 38 64.69 -3.56 -105.09
N GLU A 39 64.00 -4.66 -104.75
CA GLU A 39 64.42 -6.01 -105.10
C GLU A 39 63.95 -6.40 -106.51
N SER A 40 62.77 -5.93 -106.92
CA SER A 40 62.26 -6.06 -108.30
C SER A 40 63.12 -5.28 -109.31
N LEU A 41 63.61 -4.08 -108.94
CA LEU A 41 64.52 -3.30 -109.79
C LEU A 41 65.91 -3.95 -109.93
N ARG A 42 66.41 -4.60 -108.88
CA ARG A 42 67.69 -5.34 -108.92
C ARG A 42 67.60 -6.57 -109.83
N GLN A 43 66.47 -7.27 -109.80
CA GLN A 43 66.23 -8.45 -110.63
C GLN A 43 66.07 -8.11 -112.12
N ILE A 44 65.42 -6.99 -112.45
CA ILE A 44 65.31 -6.47 -113.84
C ILE A 44 66.69 -6.03 -114.37
N THR A 45 67.50 -5.38 -113.52
CA THR A 45 68.85 -4.93 -113.91
C THR A 45 69.80 -6.11 -114.16
N MET A 46 69.71 -7.19 -113.37
CA MET A 46 70.48 -8.43 -113.63
C MET A 46 70.03 -9.16 -114.91
N GLN A 47 68.73 -9.16 -115.21
CA GLN A 47 68.22 -9.77 -116.45
C GLN A 47 68.60 -8.96 -117.71
N LEU A 48 68.66 -7.63 -117.62
CA LEU A 48 69.13 -6.76 -118.71
C LEU A 48 70.64 -6.91 -118.98
N ASN A 49 71.46 -7.04 -117.93
CA ASN A 49 72.90 -7.27 -118.08
C ASN A 49 73.19 -8.65 -118.69
N GLY A 50 72.46 -9.70 -118.27
CA GLY A 50 72.61 -11.05 -118.86
C GLY A 50 72.25 -11.10 -120.34
N LEU A 51 71.20 -10.39 -120.77
CA LEU A 51 70.80 -10.33 -122.19
C LEU A 51 71.76 -9.49 -123.07
N MET A 52 72.46 -8.50 -122.49
CA MET A 52 73.50 -7.73 -123.21
C MET A 52 74.82 -8.51 -123.34
N GLU A 53 75.18 -9.33 -122.35
CA GLU A 53 76.36 -10.21 -122.44
C GLU A 53 76.16 -11.30 -123.52
N ASP A 54 74.97 -11.91 -123.57
CA ASP A 54 74.66 -12.96 -124.57
C ASP A 54 74.54 -12.42 -126.02
N THR A 55 74.19 -11.14 -126.22
CA THR A 55 74.18 -10.50 -127.55
C THR A 55 75.56 -10.02 -128.01
N SER A 56 76.47 -9.71 -127.08
CA SER A 56 77.85 -9.34 -127.39
C SER A 56 78.74 -10.54 -127.75
N ALA A 57 78.42 -11.73 -127.25
CA ALA A 57 79.15 -12.98 -127.54
C ALA A 57 78.79 -13.61 -128.90
N ALA A 58 77.65 -13.26 -129.50
CA ALA A 58 77.20 -13.81 -130.80
C ALA A 58 77.66 -13.02 -132.04
N LEU A 59 78.28 -11.84 -131.87
CA LEU A 59 78.66 -10.93 -132.97
C LEU A 59 80.16 -10.91 -133.32
N ASN A 60 81.03 -11.51 -132.50
CA ASN A 60 82.47 -11.61 -132.76
C ASN A 60 82.85 -13.02 -133.20
N GLY A 61 82.64 -13.30 -134.48
CA GLY A 61 83.19 -14.49 -135.14
C GLY A 61 84.67 -14.29 -135.49
N GLU A 62 85.53 -15.23 -135.06
CA GLU A 62 86.81 -15.50 -135.71
C GLU A 62 86.83 -16.94 -136.22
N MET A 63 86.66 -17.05 -137.53
CA MET A 63 86.72 -18.24 -138.35
C MET A 63 88.03 -18.20 -139.14
N ALA A 64 89.09 -18.84 -138.63
CA ALA A 64 90.30 -19.28 -139.35
C ALA A 64 91.14 -20.05 -138.31
N THR A 65 91.56 -21.30 -138.46
CA THR A 65 92.15 -21.97 -139.62
C THR A 65 91.93 -23.49 -139.52
N LEU A 66 91.78 -24.10 -140.69
CA LEU A 66 91.70 -25.54 -140.90
C LEU A 66 93.07 -26.22 -140.74
N ALA A 67 93.00 -27.53 -140.43
CA ALA A 67 94.01 -28.57 -140.59
C ALA A 67 95.09 -28.71 -139.48
N ASP A 68 94.80 -29.53 -138.46
CA ASP A 68 95.37 -30.88 -138.43
C ASP A 68 94.58 -31.80 -137.49
N SER A 69 94.19 -32.97 -138.01
CA SER A 69 93.19 -33.86 -137.41
C SER A 69 93.79 -34.88 -136.46
N SER A 70 92.92 -35.36 -135.55
CA SER A 70 92.94 -36.64 -134.81
C SER A 70 93.42 -36.68 -133.35
N SER A 71 94.14 -35.68 -132.83
CA SER A 71 94.54 -35.66 -131.39
C SER A 71 93.69 -34.73 -130.50
N GLY A 72 92.97 -33.77 -131.09
CA GLY A 72 92.14 -32.79 -130.36
C GLY A 72 90.77 -33.29 -129.92
N ALA A 73 90.17 -34.25 -130.64
CA ALA A 73 88.83 -34.77 -130.33
C ALA A 73 88.82 -35.64 -129.06
N LEU A 74 89.87 -36.45 -128.82
CA LEU A 74 90.03 -37.21 -127.57
C LEU A 74 90.24 -36.28 -126.38
N ARG A 75 91.08 -35.24 -126.55
CA ARG A 75 91.32 -34.22 -125.51
C ARG A 75 90.07 -33.38 -125.20
N SER A 76 89.22 -33.10 -126.19
CA SER A 76 87.95 -32.40 -126.01
C SER A 76 86.92 -33.26 -125.29
N ALA A 77 86.82 -34.56 -125.62
CA ALA A 77 85.98 -35.52 -124.91
C ALA A 77 86.45 -35.72 -123.45
N ASP A 78 87.75 -35.87 -123.21
CA ASP A 78 88.33 -35.98 -121.87
C ASP A 78 88.16 -34.70 -121.05
N ALA A 79 88.24 -33.52 -121.67
CA ALA A 79 87.96 -32.24 -121.02
C ALA A 79 86.47 -32.09 -120.64
N LEU A 80 85.55 -32.54 -121.49
CA LEU A 80 84.12 -32.59 -121.19
C LEU A 80 83.78 -33.61 -120.10
N LEU A 81 84.47 -34.76 -120.07
CA LEU A 81 84.32 -35.75 -119.00
C LEU A 81 84.81 -35.21 -117.66
N ARG A 82 85.97 -34.53 -117.63
CA ARG A 82 86.45 -33.84 -116.41
C ARG A 82 85.48 -32.77 -115.94
N ARG A 83 84.98 -31.93 -116.84
CA ARG A 83 83.98 -30.90 -116.49
C ARG A 83 82.68 -31.51 -115.97
N ASN A 84 82.21 -32.63 -116.54
CA ASN A 84 81.03 -33.33 -116.01
C ASN A 84 81.30 -33.96 -114.64
N GLN A 85 82.50 -34.49 -114.40
CA GLN A 85 82.89 -34.98 -113.07
C GLN A 85 82.97 -33.84 -112.05
N GLU A 86 83.55 -32.70 -112.40
CA GLU A 86 83.60 -31.50 -111.56
C GLU A 86 82.20 -30.92 -111.29
N LEU A 87 81.30 -30.94 -112.28
CA LEU A 87 79.91 -30.54 -112.10
C LEU A 87 79.14 -31.53 -111.21
N ALA A 88 79.39 -32.84 -111.33
CA ALA A 88 78.79 -33.84 -110.47
C ALA A 88 79.23 -33.69 -109.01
N THR A 89 80.53 -33.47 -108.75
CA THR A 89 81.03 -33.23 -107.39
C THR A 89 80.54 -31.91 -106.81
N ALA A 90 80.44 -30.85 -107.63
CA ALA A 90 79.85 -29.59 -107.21
C ALA A 90 78.34 -29.73 -106.89
N LEU A 91 77.60 -30.50 -107.68
CA LEU A 91 76.19 -30.81 -107.40
C LEU A 91 76.03 -31.65 -106.13
N GLU A 92 76.88 -32.64 -105.90
CA GLU A 92 76.89 -33.44 -104.66
C GLU A 92 77.22 -32.57 -103.44
N ALA A 93 78.19 -31.66 -103.53
CA ALA A 93 78.50 -30.71 -102.46
C ALA A 93 77.33 -29.77 -102.16
N LEU A 94 76.69 -29.19 -103.20
CA LEU A 94 75.51 -28.36 -103.04
C LEU A 94 74.31 -29.14 -102.47
N GLN A 95 74.15 -30.42 -102.81
CA GLN A 95 73.14 -31.29 -102.21
C GLN A 95 73.42 -31.53 -100.72
N GLN A 96 74.67 -31.78 -100.34
CA GLN A 96 75.06 -31.93 -98.93
C GLN A 96 74.82 -30.64 -98.14
N ASP A 97 75.17 -29.47 -98.70
CA ASP A 97 74.92 -28.17 -98.07
C ASP A 97 73.42 -27.91 -97.91
N ARG A 98 72.61 -28.25 -98.93
CA ARG A 98 71.15 -28.14 -98.85
C ARG A 98 70.59 -29.05 -97.74
N ASP A 99 71.01 -30.31 -97.68
CA ASP A 99 70.52 -31.26 -96.68
C ASP A 99 70.94 -30.84 -95.25
N GLN A 100 72.15 -30.27 -95.09
CA GLN A 100 72.60 -29.67 -93.82
C GLN A 100 71.75 -28.46 -93.42
N LEU A 101 71.45 -27.55 -94.37
CA LEU A 101 70.56 -26.41 -94.13
C LEU A 101 69.13 -26.86 -93.81
N GLU A 102 68.62 -27.91 -94.46
CA GLU A 102 67.31 -28.49 -94.17
C GLU A 102 67.27 -29.06 -92.75
N PHE A 103 68.32 -29.76 -92.31
CA PHE A 103 68.43 -30.26 -90.93
C PHE A 103 68.46 -29.11 -89.91
N GLN A 104 69.27 -28.07 -90.16
CA GLN A 104 69.33 -26.89 -89.29
C GLN A 104 67.99 -26.17 -89.24
N LEU A 105 67.29 -26.01 -90.37
CA LEU A 105 65.94 -25.45 -90.42
C LEU A 105 64.95 -26.30 -89.63
N GLN A 106 65.04 -27.64 -89.70
CA GLN A 106 64.17 -28.53 -88.94
C GLN A 106 64.46 -28.45 -87.43
N GLU A 107 65.73 -28.35 -87.03
CA GLU A 107 66.12 -28.15 -85.64
C GLU A 107 65.64 -26.81 -85.08
N LEU A 108 65.82 -25.72 -85.83
CA LEU A 108 65.32 -24.39 -85.46
C LEU A 108 63.79 -24.35 -85.36
N LYS A 109 63.08 -24.98 -86.31
CA LYS A 109 61.62 -25.16 -86.23
C LYS A 109 61.22 -25.95 -84.98
N GLY A 110 61.97 -27.00 -84.64
CA GLY A 110 61.76 -27.79 -83.43
C GLY A 110 61.97 -26.96 -82.15
N LYS A 111 63.03 -26.13 -82.10
CA LYS A 111 63.30 -25.21 -80.98
C LYS A 111 62.19 -24.17 -80.84
N LEU A 112 61.80 -23.53 -81.94
CA LEU A 112 60.70 -22.54 -81.96
C LEU A 112 59.39 -23.17 -81.46
N ALA A 113 59.06 -24.38 -81.89
CA ALA A 113 57.86 -25.07 -81.44
C ALA A 113 57.88 -25.44 -79.94
N ARG A 114 59.05 -25.72 -79.36
CA ARG A 114 59.18 -25.96 -77.90
C ARG A 114 59.02 -24.67 -77.12
N GLN A 115 59.72 -23.61 -77.53
CA GLN A 115 59.60 -22.29 -76.91
C GLN A 115 58.17 -21.75 -76.97
N GLN A 116 57.48 -21.96 -78.09
CA GLN A 116 56.07 -21.57 -78.22
C GLN A 116 55.19 -22.31 -77.21
N ARG A 117 55.38 -23.63 -77.03
CA ARG A 117 54.61 -24.41 -76.03
C ARG A 117 54.93 -24.01 -74.60
N GLU A 118 56.19 -23.69 -74.31
CA GLU A 118 56.60 -23.19 -72.99
C GLU A 118 55.96 -21.83 -72.70
N PHE A 119 55.99 -20.92 -73.68
CA PHE A 119 55.33 -19.62 -73.59
C PHE A 119 53.81 -19.75 -73.39
N ASP A 120 53.14 -20.59 -74.18
CA ASP A 120 51.71 -20.82 -74.07
C ASP A 120 51.36 -21.42 -72.69
N ARG A 121 52.18 -22.35 -72.19
CA ARG A 121 52.04 -22.94 -70.86
C ARG A 121 52.21 -21.91 -69.74
N GLU A 122 53.28 -21.10 -69.78
CA GLU A 122 53.51 -20.05 -68.78
C GLU A 122 52.37 -19.02 -68.79
N ARG A 123 51.86 -18.69 -69.98
CA ARG A 123 50.70 -17.81 -70.12
C ARG A 123 49.46 -18.40 -69.47
N GLU A 124 49.14 -19.67 -69.73
CA GLU A 124 48.01 -20.37 -69.09
C GLU A 124 48.18 -20.46 -67.57
N GLU A 125 49.37 -20.78 -67.07
CA GLU A 125 49.68 -20.84 -65.64
C GLU A 125 49.50 -19.45 -64.98
N LYS A 126 49.89 -18.36 -65.66
CA LYS A 126 49.67 -16.99 -65.17
C LYS A 126 48.20 -16.58 -65.21
N GLU A 127 47.47 -16.92 -66.27
CA GLU A 127 46.02 -16.67 -66.34
C GLU A 127 45.27 -17.46 -65.25
N GLU A 128 45.66 -18.71 -64.98
CA GLU A 128 45.06 -19.53 -63.92
C GLU A 128 45.42 -18.99 -62.53
N GLN A 129 46.67 -18.57 -62.31
CA GLN A 129 47.09 -17.89 -61.08
C GLN A 129 46.25 -16.63 -60.84
N GLY A 130 46.06 -15.79 -61.87
CA GLY A 130 45.21 -14.60 -61.78
C GLY A 130 43.75 -14.92 -61.45
N ARG A 131 43.18 -15.99 -62.03
CA ARG A 131 41.82 -16.44 -61.70
C ARG A 131 41.71 -16.92 -60.24
N ARG A 132 42.72 -17.62 -59.73
CA ARG A 132 42.75 -18.10 -58.33
C ARG A 132 42.85 -16.92 -57.35
N GLU A 133 43.71 -15.96 -57.62
CA GLU A 133 43.87 -14.75 -56.80
C GLU A 133 42.59 -13.89 -56.83
N GLN A 134 41.97 -13.72 -58.00
CA GLN A 134 40.69 -13.02 -58.13
C GLN A 134 39.56 -13.74 -57.38
N GLY A 135 39.53 -15.08 -57.42
CA GLY A 135 38.61 -15.89 -56.63
C GLY A 135 38.77 -15.66 -55.13
N ALA A 136 40.00 -15.73 -54.62
CA ALA A 136 40.30 -15.51 -53.21
C ALA A 136 39.91 -14.09 -52.74
N LEU A 137 40.17 -13.07 -53.55
CA LEU A 137 39.76 -11.69 -53.26
C LEU A 137 38.24 -11.51 -53.26
N ASN A 138 37.52 -12.17 -54.18
CA ASN A 138 36.06 -12.15 -54.21
C ASN A 138 35.46 -12.84 -52.98
N ASP A 139 36.03 -13.97 -52.54
CA ASP A 139 35.60 -14.65 -51.32
C ASP A 139 35.82 -13.78 -50.07
N GLN A 140 36.98 -13.12 -49.97
CA GLN A 140 37.25 -12.16 -48.90
C GLN A 140 36.27 -10.98 -48.92
N LEU A 141 36.00 -10.41 -50.10
CA LEU A 141 35.03 -9.33 -50.26
C LEU A 141 33.62 -9.78 -49.84
N GLN A 142 33.22 -11.01 -50.18
CA GLN A 142 31.93 -11.57 -49.79
C GLN A 142 31.82 -11.72 -48.27
N VAL A 143 32.87 -12.21 -47.60
CA VAL A 143 32.93 -12.27 -46.13
C VAL A 143 32.80 -10.88 -45.53
N HIS A 144 33.54 -9.88 -46.05
CA HIS A 144 33.44 -8.50 -45.56
C HIS A 144 32.04 -7.90 -45.76
N ILE A 145 31.40 -8.11 -46.91
CA ILE A 145 30.01 -7.69 -47.15
C ILE A 145 29.07 -8.32 -46.12
N GLN A 146 29.23 -9.61 -45.83
CA GLN A 146 28.42 -10.31 -44.82
C GLN A 146 28.67 -9.76 -43.42
N THR A 147 29.93 -9.53 -43.03
CA THR A 147 30.28 -8.92 -41.73
C THR A 147 29.68 -7.52 -41.59
N ILE A 148 29.78 -6.69 -42.64
CA ILE A 148 29.15 -5.35 -42.65
C ILE A 148 27.63 -5.48 -42.51
N GLY A 149 27.01 -6.45 -43.19
CA GLY A 149 25.57 -6.72 -43.08
C GLY A 149 25.14 -7.06 -41.65
N ILE A 150 25.89 -7.94 -40.96
CA ILE A 150 25.63 -8.29 -39.56
C ILE A 150 25.80 -7.07 -38.66
N LEU A 151 26.89 -6.31 -38.80
CA LEU A 151 27.14 -5.11 -38.00
C LEU A 151 26.06 -4.03 -38.21
N VAL A 152 25.56 -3.87 -39.44
CA VAL A 152 24.45 -2.95 -39.73
C VAL A 152 23.17 -3.43 -39.06
N ALA A 153 22.86 -4.73 -39.11
CA ALA A 153 21.70 -5.30 -38.44
C ALA A 153 21.78 -5.10 -36.92
N GLU A 154 22.89 -5.48 -36.29
CA GLU A 154 23.12 -5.29 -34.85
C GLU A 154 23.03 -3.81 -34.46
N LYS A 155 23.62 -2.91 -35.26
CA LYS A 155 23.50 -1.46 -35.03
C LYS A 155 22.05 -1.00 -35.07
N THR A 156 21.25 -1.48 -36.04
CA THR A 156 19.84 -1.12 -36.12
C THR A 156 19.01 -1.68 -34.96
N GLU A 157 19.29 -2.90 -34.52
CA GLU A 157 18.65 -3.52 -33.36
C GLU A 157 18.98 -2.78 -32.06
N LEU A 158 20.25 -2.48 -31.83
CA LEU A 158 20.70 -1.70 -30.68
C LEU A 158 20.12 -0.29 -30.68
N GLN A 159 20.04 0.36 -31.85
CA GLN A 159 19.45 1.69 -31.98
C GLN A 159 17.94 1.66 -31.69
N SER A 160 17.23 0.62 -32.12
CA SER A 160 15.81 0.41 -31.80
C SER A 160 15.59 0.17 -30.30
N ALA A 161 16.38 -0.72 -29.69
CA ALA A 161 16.33 -1.02 -28.26
C ALA A 161 16.65 0.22 -27.40
N LEU A 162 17.65 1.01 -27.81
CA LEU A 162 17.99 2.28 -27.16
C LEU A 162 16.82 3.26 -27.23
N SER A 163 16.20 3.42 -28.40
CA SER A 163 15.04 4.31 -28.58
C SER A 163 13.87 3.88 -27.70
N GLN A 164 13.57 2.58 -27.64
CA GLN A 164 12.50 2.03 -26.80
C GLN A 164 12.78 2.24 -25.31
N SER A 165 14.02 1.98 -24.88
CA SER A 165 14.45 2.21 -23.49
C SER A 165 14.34 3.69 -23.11
N GLN A 166 14.81 4.60 -23.98
CA GLN A 166 14.67 6.04 -23.79
C GLN A 166 13.21 6.50 -23.70
N GLN A 167 12.32 5.96 -24.55
CA GLN A 167 10.90 6.29 -24.49
C GLN A 167 10.25 5.80 -23.19
N THR A 168 10.59 4.59 -22.74
CA THR A 168 10.11 4.03 -21.49
C THR A 168 10.61 4.85 -20.29
N ALA A 169 11.88 5.25 -20.29
CA ALA A 169 12.44 6.11 -19.26
C ALA A 169 11.73 7.47 -19.19
N LYS A 170 11.42 8.08 -20.35
CA LYS A 170 10.64 9.32 -20.42
C LYS A 170 9.22 9.16 -19.85
N GLN A 171 8.53 8.06 -20.19
CA GLN A 171 7.21 7.78 -19.64
C GLN A 171 7.27 7.61 -18.11
N LYS A 172 8.26 6.86 -17.61
CA LYS A 172 8.45 6.68 -16.16
C LYS A 172 8.79 7.99 -15.44
N ALA A 173 9.52 8.89 -16.08
CA ALA A 173 9.77 10.23 -15.54
C ALA A 173 8.47 11.04 -15.39
N VAL A 174 7.60 11.02 -16.39
CA VAL A 174 6.27 11.68 -16.32
C VAL A 174 5.39 11.06 -15.24
N GLU A 175 5.34 9.73 -15.14
CA GLU A 175 4.61 9.04 -14.06
C GLU A 175 5.13 9.44 -12.66
N ALA A 176 6.45 9.56 -12.51
CA ALA A 176 7.07 10.00 -11.25
C ALA A 176 6.68 11.45 -10.90
N GLU A 177 6.66 12.36 -11.88
CA GLU A 177 6.21 13.75 -11.69
C GLU A 177 4.71 13.81 -11.31
N GLU A 178 3.85 13.00 -11.93
CA GLU A 178 2.44 12.90 -11.56
C GLU A 178 2.25 12.39 -10.13
N LEU A 179 2.96 11.33 -9.76
CA LEU A 179 2.93 10.78 -8.40
C LEU A 179 3.45 11.81 -7.39
N GLN A 180 4.52 12.53 -7.70
CA GLN A 180 5.03 13.61 -6.87
C GLN A 180 4.00 14.74 -6.72
N GLY A 181 3.28 15.09 -7.79
CA GLY A 181 2.18 16.05 -7.76
C GLY A 181 1.03 15.61 -6.86
N ARG A 182 0.59 14.34 -6.97
CA ARG A 182 -0.44 13.75 -6.09
C ARG A 182 0.00 13.76 -4.63
N LEU A 183 1.25 13.43 -4.37
CA LEU A 183 1.81 13.40 -3.02
C LEU A 183 1.87 14.81 -2.40
N LYS A 184 2.27 15.82 -3.18
CA LYS A 184 2.20 17.24 -2.76
C LYS A 184 0.77 17.66 -2.40
N ALA A 185 -0.20 17.35 -3.26
CA ALA A 185 -1.61 17.66 -3.00
C ALA A 185 -2.15 16.95 -1.74
N LEU A 186 -1.74 15.71 -1.49
CA LEU A 186 -2.11 14.99 -0.27
C LEU A 186 -1.47 15.61 0.99
N ARG A 187 -0.20 16.04 0.92
CA ARG A 187 0.48 16.74 2.02
C ARG A 187 -0.21 18.06 2.35
N GLU A 188 -0.58 18.84 1.34
CA GLU A 188 -1.33 20.09 1.52
C GLU A 188 -2.68 19.83 2.20
N ARG A 189 -3.46 18.85 1.70
CA ARG A 189 -4.72 18.45 2.33
C ARG A 189 -4.54 18.01 3.78
N ASN A 190 -3.49 17.26 4.08
CA ASN A 190 -3.22 16.83 5.46
C ASN A 190 -2.92 18.04 6.36
N SER A 191 -2.09 18.99 5.88
CA SER A 191 -1.83 20.23 6.61
C SER A 191 -3.09 21.07 6.86
N ASP A 192 -4.03 21.09 5.91
CA ASP A 192 -5.32 21.78 6.07
C ASP A 192 -6.24 21.05 7.04
N LEU A 193 -6.22 19.71 7.06
CA LEU A 193 -6.96 18.92 8.05
C LEU A 193 -6.37 19.09 9.44
N GLU A 194 -5.04 19.14 9.60
CA GLU A 194 -4.38 19.43 10.88
C GLU A 194 -4.74 20.84 11.39
N ARG A 195 -4.77 21.84 10.50
CA ARG A 195 -5.25 23.19 10.84
C ARG A 195 -6.72 23.15 11.28
N LYS A 196 -7.60 22.49 10.53
CA LYS A 196 -9.02 22.33 10.90
C LYS A 196 -9.18 21.63 12.25
N LEU A 197 -8.42 20.55 12.50
CA LEU A 197 -8.43 19.82 13.76
C LEU A 197 -7.98 20.72 14.93
N SER A 198 -6.90 21.49 14.75
CA SER A 198 -6.44 22.44 15.77
C SER A 198 -7.48 23.53 16.06
N THR A 199 -8.15 24.05 15.02
CA THR A 199 -9.22 25.05 15.19
C THR A 199 -10.44 24.47 15.90
N ALA A 200 -10.86 23.24 15.56
CA ALA A 200 -11.96 22.55 16.21
C ALA A 200 -11.64 22.21 17.68
N SER A 201 -10.41 21.78 17.95
CA SER A 201 -9.92 21.53 19.32
C SER A 201 -9.95 22.81 20.15
N ASN A 202 -9.44 23.92 19.62
CA ASN A 202 -9.51 25.23 20.28
C ASN A 202 -10.95 25.68 20.53
N GLN A 203 -11.85 25.49 19.56
CA GLN A 203 -13.28 25.80 19.72
C GLN A 203 -13.93 24.94 20.80
N SER A 204 -13.66 23.63 20.82
CA SER A 204 -14.13 22.71 21.86
C SER A 204 -13.65 23.16 23.25
N GLN A 205 -12.38 23.55 23.38
CA GLN A 205 -11.83 24.02 24.65
C GLN A 205 -12.49 25.34 25.11
N VAL A 206 -12.79 26.25 24.19
CA VAL A 206 -13.53 27.49 24.49
C VAL A 206 -14.96 27.18 24.92
N GLN A 207 -15.66 26.28 24.21
CA GLN A 207 -17.01 25.86 24.60
C GLN A 207 -17.03 25.16 25.97
N GLU A 208 -16.04 24.33 26.26
CA GLU A 208 -15.91 23.67 27.56
C GLU A 208 -15.70 24.69 28.69
N LYS A 209 -14.87 25.72 28.47
CA LYS A 209 -14.70 26.83 29.41
C LYS A 209 -16.01 27.59 29.63
N SER A 210 -16.72 27.95 28.55
CA SER A 210 -18.02 28.63 28.62
C SER A 210 -19.08 27.78 29.35
N THR A 211 -19.06 26.46 29.14
CA THR A 211 -19.99 25.52 29.81
C THR A 211 -19.67 25.44 31.30
N LYS A 212 -18.38 25.36 31.67
CA LYS A 212 -17.93 25.41 33.07
C LYS A 212 -18.31 26.72 33.76
N GLU A 213 -18.22 27.85 33.07
CA GLU A 213 -18.67 29.15 33.59
C GLU A 213 -20.18 29.20 33.79
N SER A 214 -20.95 28.71 32.80
CA SER A 214 -22.42 28.62 32.92
C SER A 214 -22.83 27.70 34.07
N GLN A 215 -22.13 26.58 34.25
CA GLN A 215 -22.37 25.66 35.37
C GLN A 215 -22.09 26.33 36.72
N ARG A 216 -20.99 27.09 36.84
CA ARG A 216 -20.68 27.87 38.04
C ARG A 216 -21.76 28.92 38.31
N GLU A 217 -22.34 29.52 37.28
CA GLU A 217 -23.46 30.46 37.44
C GLU A 217 -24.72 29.76 37.94
N VAL A 218 -25.07 28.61 37.37
CA VAL A 218 -26.18 27.78 37.85
C VAL A 218 -26.01 27.40 39.31
N ASP A 219 -24.81 26.97 39.72
CA ASP A 219 -24.54 26.60 41.11
C ASP A 219 -24.60 27.82 42.04
N ARG A 220 -24.10 28.99 41.61
CA ARG A 220 -24.27 30.26 42.33
C ARG A 220 -25.75 30.58 42.53
N LEU A 221 -26.55 30.56 41.47
CA LEU A 221 -27.99 30.83 41.53
C LEU A 221 -28.72 29.82 42.42
N LYS A 222 -28.36 28.53 42.38
CA LYS A 222 -28.92 27.51 43.30
C LYS A 222 -28.63 27.84 44.76
N THR A 223 -27.39 28.22 45.09
CA THR A 223 -27.04 28.59 46.47
C THR A 223 -27.78 29.84 46.93
N GLU A 224 -27.97 30.82 46.04
CA GLU A 224 -28.74 32.02 46.31
C GLU A 224 -30.22 31.71 46.51
N ASN A 225 -30.79 30.84 45.66
CA ASN A 225 -32.17 30.38 45.80
C ASN A 225 -32.39 29.63 47.12
N TYR A 226 -31.46 28.77 47.52
CA TYR A 226 -31.51 28.11 48.83
C TYR A 226 -31.43 29.09 50.00
N ARG A 227 -30.56 30.11 49.90
CA ARG A 227 -30.49 31.20 50.91
C ARG A 227 -31.80 31.98 51.00
N LEU A 228 -32.38 32.36 49.85
CA LEU A 228 -33.65 33.07 49.80
C LEU A 228 -34.80 32.20 50.34
N SER A 229 -34.83 30.92 50.00
CA SER A 229 -35.80 29.96 50.55
C SER A 229 -35.69 29.84 52.07
N ASN A 230 -34.47 29.77 52.62
CA ASN A 230 -34.26 29.75 54.06
C ASN A 230 -34.69 31.07 54.72
N ALA A 231 -34.36 32.21 54.12
CA ALA A 231 -34.79 33.51 54.61
C ALA A 231 -36.33 33.64 54.60
N LEU A 232 -36.99 33.16 53.55
CA LEU A 232 -38.44 33.10 53.44
C LEU A 232 -39.03 32.23 54.55
N HIS A 233 -38.45 31.06 54.82
CA HIS A 233 -38.91 30.17 55.90
C HIS A 233 -38.77 30.82 57.29
N VAL A 234 -37.65 31.51 57.55
CA VAL A 234 -37.45 32.27 58.80
C VAL A 234 -38.49 33.38 58.95
N LEU A 235 -38.77 34.14 57.87
CA LEU A 235 -39.80 35.16 57.87
C LEU A 235 -41.20 34.58 58.12
N PHE A 236 -41.51 33.44 57.51
CA PHE A 236 -42.78 32.74 57.72
C PHE A 236 -42.94 32.30 59.18
N TYR A 237 -41.89 31.68 59.75
CA TYR A 237 -41.87 31.29 61.16
C TYR A 237 -42.06 32.50 62.09
N PHE A 238 -41.36 33.61 61.83
CA PHE A 238 -41.49 34.83 62.61
C PHE A 238 -42.91 35.43 62.52
N SER A 239 -43.50 35.43 61.31
CA SER A 239 -44.89 35.88 61.10
C SER A 239 -45.90 35.01 61.85
N ALA A 240 -45.74 33.68 61.80
CA ALA A 240 -46.62 32.75 62.53
C ALA A 240 -46.51 32.94 64.05
N HIS A 241 -45.29 33.12 64.57
CA HIS A 241 -45.06 33.40 65.97
C HIS A 241 -45.65 34.75 66.41
N ALA A 242 -45.53 35.79 65.59
CA ALA A 242 -46.14 37.10 65.84
C ALA A 242 -47.68 37.01 65.90
N LEU A 243 -48.30 36.24 64.99
CA LEU A 243 -49.74 35.96 64.99
C LEU A 243 -50.20 35.25 66.26
N LEU A 244 -49.51 34.18 66.67
CA LEU A 244 -49.78 33.45 67.93
C LEU A 244 -49.70 34.39 69.14
N LYS A 245 -48.67 35.22 69.20
CA LYS A 245 -48.49 36.19 70.29
C LYS A 245 -49.58 37.26 70.30
N SER A 246 -50.03 37.72 69.13
CA SER A 246 -51.16 38.65 69.03
C SER A 246 -52.45 38.03 69.56
N LYS A 247 -52.68 36.74 69.28
CA LYS A 247 -53.85 36.00 69.74
C LYS A 247 -53.83 35.83 71.27
N SER A 248 -52.69 35.45 71.84
CA SER A 248 -52.55 35.36 73.32
C SER A 248 -52.73 36.72 74.01
N VAL A 249 -52.28 37.81 73.38
CA VAL A 249 -52.50 39.17 73.92
C VAL A 249 -53.99 39.52 73.89
N GLU A 250 -54.72 39.11 72.86
CA GLU A 250 -56.15 39.35 72.76
C GLU A 250 -56.96 38.52 73.75
N GLU A 251 -56.59 37.25 73.97
CA GLU A 251 -57.16 36.40 75.02
C GLU A 251 -56.92 37.00 76.42
N LEU A 252 -55.69 37.44 76.72
CA LEU A 252 -55.38 38.13 77.99
C LEU A 252 -56.16 39.44 78.14
N ARG A 253 -56.41 40.18 77.05
CA ARG A 253 -57.27 41.38 77.09
C ARG A 253 -58.72 41.03 77.42
N GLN A 254 -59.25 39.94 76.86
CA GLN A 254 -60.60 39.46 77.19
C GLN A 254 -60.69 39.06 78.67
N GLU A 255 -59.71 38.30 79.18
CA GLU A 255 -59.65 37.95 80.60
C GLU A 255 -59.56 39.19 81.52
N LEU A 256 -58.75 40.18 81.16
CA LEU A 256 -58.67 41.45 81.90
C LEU A 256 -59.99 42.22 81.88
N ALA A 257 -60.69 42.25 80.74
CA ALA A 257 -62.01 42.88 80.63
C ALA A 257 -63.03 42.16 81.53
N GLU A 258 -63.06 40.82 81.51
CA GLU A 258 -63.93 40.04 82.37
C GLU A 258 -63.64 40.24 83.87
N LEU A 259 -62.36 40.28 84.26
CA LEU A 259 -61.95 40.53 85.63
C LEU A 259 -62.29 41.96 86.06
N SER A 260 -62.13 42.93 85.16
CA SER A 260 -62.53 44.32 85.40
C SER A 260 -64.04 44.43 85.61
N ASP A 261 -64.85 43.75 84.79
CA ASP A 261 -66.30 43.67 84.94
C ASP A 261 -66.70 42.99 86.26
N LYS A 262 -66.03 41.89 86.62
CA LYS A 262 -66.25 41.20 87.90
C LYS A 262 -65.90 42.10 89.09
N LEU A 263 -64.79 42.84 89.02
CA LEU A 263 -64.39 43.80 90.04
C LEU A 263 -65.38 44.95 90.14
N SER A 264 -65.86 45.49 89.02
CA SER A 264 -66.91 46.52 88.99
C SER A 264 -68.19 46.03 89.66
N ARG A 265 -68.64 44.81 89.34
CA ARG A 265 -69.80 44.18 90.00
C ARG A 265 -69.56 44.03 91.50
N LYS A 266 -68.40 43.51 91.92
CA LYS A 266 -68.04 43.36 93.34
C LYS A 266 -67.92 44.71 94.07
N SER A 267 -67.44 45.75 93.40
CA SER A 267 -67.41 47.11 93.93
C SER A 267 -68.82 47.64 94.15
N LYS A 268 -69.74 47.44 93.20
CA LYS A 268 -71.15 47.81 93.36
C LYS A 268 -71.81 47.03 94.50
N GLU A 269 -71.60 45.72 94.57
CA GLU A 269 -72.09 44.89 95.68
C GLU A 269 -71.52 45.36 97.04
N ALA A 270 -70.25 45.76 97.08
CA ALA A 270 -69.61 46.30 98.29
C ALA A 270 -70.16 47.68 98.67
N GLU A 271 -70.44 48.56 97.70
CA GLU A 271 -71.09 49.85 97.92
C GLU A 271 -72.52 49.67 98.44
N GLU A 272 -73.30 48.75 97.86
CA GLU A 272 -74.63 48.37 98.32
C GLU A 272 -74.57 47.82 99.75
N GLY A 273 -73.66 46.89 100.03
CA GLY A 273 -73.41 46.36 101.36
C GLY A 273 -72.98 47.44 102.36
N GLN A 274 -72.15 48.42 101.95
CA GLN A 274 -71.78 49.56 102.80
C GLN A 274 -72.98 50.46 103.12
N GLN A 275 -73.87 50.69 102.15
CA GLN A 275 -75.10 51.45 102.37
C GLN A 275 -76.04 50.72 103.35
N GLU A 276 -76.17 49.40 103.24
CA GLU A 276 -76.91 48.58 104.20
C GLU A 276 -76.28 48.64 105.59
N LEU A 277 -74.96 48.48 105.69
CA LEU A 277 -74.23 48.54 106.96
C LEU A 277 -74.32 49.94 107.60
N ALA A 278 -74.36 51.01 106.81
CA ALA A 278 -74.61 52.37 107.30
C ALA A 278 -76.02 52.52 107.89
N LYS A 279 -77.05 51.95 107.25
CA LYS A 279 -78.42 51.91 107.79
C LYS A 279 -78.46 51.14 109.12
N VAL A 280 -77.89 49.94 109.15
CA VAL A 280 -77.81 49.12 110.37
C VAL A 280 -77.01 49.82 111.47
N ARG A 281 -75.95 50.56 111.14
CA ARG A 281 -75.22 51.37 112.13
C ARG A 281 -76.05 52.52 112.69
N GLN A 282 -76.89 53.16 111.89
CA GLN A 282 -77.82 54.17 112.39
C GLN A 282 -78.85 53.54 113.34
N GLU A 283 -79.42 52.39 112.97
CA GLU A 283 -80.33 51.61 113.82
C GLU A 283 -79.63 51.14 115.11
N LEU A 284 -78.40 50.65 115.01
CA LEU A 284 -77.56 50.22 116.14
C LEU A 284 -77.17 51.40 117.02
N SER A 285 -76.87 52.59 116.48
CA SER A 285 -76.59 53.77 117.28
C SER A 285 -77.81 54.20 118.10
N LEU A 286 -79.01 54.03 117.53
CA LEU A 286 -80.27 54.20 118.25
C LEU A 286 -80.40 53.15 119.36
N ALA A 287 -80.12 51.87 119.06
CA ALA A 287 -80.18 50.77 120.02
C ALA A 287 -79.10 50.85 121.11
N GLN A 288 -77.89 51.35 120.81
CA GLN A 288 -76.79 51.55 121.75
C GLN A 288 -77.04 52.73 122.69
N LEU A 289 -77.73 53.78 122.22
CA LEU A 289 -78.27 54.85 123.08
C LEU A 289 -79.33 54.31 124.05
N TYR A 290 -80.12 53.30 123.65
CA TYR A 290 -81.02 52.58 124.56
C TYR A 290 -80.29 51.61 125.52
N ALA A 291 -79.20 50.99 125.08
CA ALA A 291 -78.46 50.00 125.86
C ALA A 291 -77.44 50.60 126.85
N GLN A 292 -76.92 51.81 126.61
CA GLN A 292 -75.98 52.49 127.52
C GLN A 292 -76.59 52.95 128.86
N GLN A 293 -77.89 52.72 129.09
CA GLN A 293 -78.53 52.89 130.40
C GLN A 293 -78.48 51.63 131.28
N LEU A 294 -78.00 50.47 130.79
CA LEU A 294 -77.95 49.23 131.57
C LEU A 294 -76.73 48.36 131.24
N GLY A 295 -75.63 48.63 131.96
CA GLY A 295 -74.70 47.62 132.50
C GLY A 295 -73.78 46.83 131.56
N GLY A 296 -72.69 46.31 132.15
CA GLY A 296 -72.01 45.12 131.65
C GLY A 296 -70.50 45.21 131.54
N SER A 297 -69.82 44.40 132.34
CA SER A 297 -68.37 44.25 132.44
C SER A 297 -67.88 43.03 131.62
N GLN A 298 -66.55 42.95 131.47
CA GLN A 298 -65.72 41.76 131.22
C GLN A 298 -65.30 41.45 129.78
N ALA A 299 -63.98 41.49 129.55
CA ALA A 299 -63.30 40.81 128.45
C ALA A 299 -61.90 40.36 128.94
N SER A 300 -61.87 39.33 129.79
CA SER A 300 -60.65 38.62 130.20
C SER A 300 -60.59 37.19 129.64
N GLU A 301 -61.56 36.76 128.84
CA GLU A 301 -61.64 35.39 128.28
C GLU A 301 -61.21 35.27 126.81
N GLU A 302 -61.23 36.35 126.02
CA GLU A 302 -60.92 36.29 124.58
C GLU A 302 -59.45 35.98 124.25
N ALA A 303 -58.52 36.31 125.15
CA ALA A 303 -57.09 36.16 124.89
C ALA A 303 -56.61 34.70 124.99
N LEU A 304 -57.24 33.89 125.85
CA LEU A 304 -56.92 32.46 126.00
C LEU A 304 -57.53 31.63 124.86
N GLY A 305 -58.75 31.94 124.42
CA GLY A 305 -59.42 31.22 123.32
C GLY A 305 -58.73 31.35 121.96
N ARG A 306 -58.15 32.52 121.65
CA ARG A 306 -57.42 32.72 120.37
C ARG A 306 -56.12 31.91 120.28
N MET A 307 -55.46 31.66 121.42
CA MET A 307 -54.22 30.88 121.44
C MET A 307 -54.50 29.38 121.24
N GLU A 308 -55.62 28.90 121.79
CA GLU A 308 -56.06 27.50 121.65
C GLU A 308 -56.55 27.19 120.23
N GLN A 309 -57.21 28.14 119.57
CA GLN A 309 -57.64 28.02 118.17
C GLN A 309 -56.45 27.89 117.21
N LEU A 310 -55.41 28.73 117.36
CA LEU A 310 -54.22 28.66 116.51
C LEU A 310 -53.44 27.35 116.70
N HIS A 311 -53.45 26.76 117.90
CA HIS A 311 -52.81 25.47 118.13
C HIS A 311 -53.57 24.31 117.45
N GLN A 312 -54.90 24.36 117.46
CA GLN A 312 -55.76 23.40 116.76
C GLN A 312 -55.61 23.50 115.24
N GLU A 313 -55.50 24.71 114.69
CA GLU A 313 -55.27 24.93 113.26
C GLU A 313 -53.91 24.38 112.79
N LYS A 314 -52.84 24.57 113.59
CA LYS A 314 -51.52 23.99 113.29
C LYS A 314 -51.58 22.46 113.22
N LEU A 315 -52.20 21.82 114.21
CA LEU A 315 -52.38 20.36 114.26
C LEU A 315 -53.23 19.86 113.09
N HIS A 316 -54.22 20.63 112.65
CA HIS A 316 -55.04 20.31 111.50
C HIS A 316 -54.24 20.35 110.18
N PHE A 317 -53.37 21.35 109.98
CA PHE A 317 -52.52 21.40 108.79
C PHE A 317 -51.44 20.32 108.76
N GLU A 318 -50.85 19.96 109.91
CA GLU A 318 -49.90 18.85 110.00
C GLU A 318 -50.57 17.51 109.66
N ARG A 319 -51.81 17.31 110.10
CA ARG A 319 -52.60 16.11 109.76
C ARG A 319 -52.93 16.05 108.27
N ARG A 320 -53.35 17.17 107.66
CA ARG A 320 -53.57 17.26 106.21
C ARG A 320 -52.32 17.00 105.39
N ALA A 321 -51.16 17.49 105.84
CA ALA A 321 -49.89 17.25 105.16
C ALA A 321 -49.49 15.76 105.21
N ALA A 322 -49.75 15.08 106.33
CA ALA A 322 -49.58 13.64 106.44
C ALA A 322 -50.55 12.87 105.53
N GLU A 323 -51.83 13.25 105.52
CA GLU A 323 -52.85 12.65 104.64
C GLU A 323 -52.50 12.78 103.15
N TYR A 324 -51.97 13.93 102.70
CA TYR A 324 -51.52 14.09 101.31
C TYR A 324 -50.27 13.27 101.00
N LYS A 325 -49.38 13.08 101.98
CA LYS A 325 -48.20 12.24 101.80
C LYS A 325 -48.60 10.77 101.67
N ASP A 326 -49.51 10.31 102.52
CA ASP A 326 -50.05 8.95 102.47
C ASP A 326 -50.83 8.73 101.15
N ALA A 327 -51.62 9.70 100.70
CA ALA A 327 -52.32 9.63 99.42
C ALA A 327 -51.36 9.57 98.21
N MET A 328 -50.23 10.29 98.25
CA MET A 328 -49.21 10.23 97.21
C MET A 328 -48.47 8.88 97.20
N GLU A 329 -48.16 8.33 98.37
CA GLU A 329 -47.58 6.99 98.51
C GLU A 329 -48.57 5.90 98.04
N GLN A 330 -49.87 6.08 98.29
CA GLN A 330 -50.92 5.19 97.84
C GLN A 330 -51.10 5.24 96.31
N ILE A 331 -51.13 6.42 95.70
CA ILE A 331 -51.16 6.57 94.22
C ILE A 331 -49.88 6.00 93.59
N ALA A 332 -48.71 6.15 94.22
CA ALA A 332 -47.47 5.57 93.74
C ALA A 332 -47.49 4.03 93.80
N ALA A 333 -48.04 3.46 94.88
CA ALA A 333 -48.25 2.02 95.02
C ALA A 333 -49.26 1.48 94.02
N GLU A 334 -50.40 2.17 93.83
CA GLU A 334 -51.40 1.84 92.82
C GLU A 334 -50.82 1.91 91.40
N LYS A 335 -50.01 2.92 91.09
CA LYS A 335 -49.32 3.02 89.79
C LYS A 335 -48.35 1.86 89.58
N GLN A 336 -47.58 1.48 90.60
CA GLN A 336 -46.68 0.33 90.54
C GLN A 336 -47.44 -0.99 90.37
N GLN A 337 -48.59 -1.12 91.04
CA GLN A 337 -49.48 -2.27 90.94
C GLN A 337 -50.17 -2.33 89.57
N MET A 338 -50.62 -1.20 89.03
CA MET A 338 -51.18 -1.14 87.68
C MET A 338 -50.11 -1.46 86.64
N ALA A 339 -48.88 -0.96 86.80
CA ALA A 339 -47.76 -1.30 85.93
C ALA A 339 -47.47 -2.82 85.96
N SER A 340 -47.47 -3.47 87.14
CA SER A 340 -47.28 -4.92 87.24
C SER A 340 -48.47 -5.71 86.67
N HIS A 341 -49.70 -5.21 86.79
CA HIS A 341 -50.87 -5.78 86.14
C HIS A 341 -50.80 -5.65 84.61
N TYR A 342 -50.38 -4.49 84.09
CA TYR A 342 -50.16 -4.32 82.64
C TYR A 342 -49.04 -5.23 82.14
N GLN A 343 -47.93 -5.35 82.89
CA GLN A 343 -46.85 -6.27 82.56
C GLN A 343 -47.36 -7.72 82.50
N SER A 344 -48.08 -8.15 83.53
CA SER A 344 -48.65 -9.51 83.61
C SER A 344 -49.74 -9.76 82.55
N TYR A 345 -50.50 -8.73 82.19
CA TYR A 345 -51.50 -8.80 81.12
C TYR A 345 -50.82 -8.92 79.76
N VAL A 346 -49.77 -8.14 79.50
CA VAL A 346 -48.95 -8.24 78.28
C VAL A 346 -48.29 -9.61 78.20
N ASP A 347 -47.74 -10.13 79.30
CA ASP A 347 -47.15 -11.47 79.35
C ASP A 347 -48.20 -12.57 79.10
N SER A 348 -49.38 -12.44 79.71
CA SER A 348 -50.54 -13.33 79.47
C SER A 348 -51.01 -13.30 78.02
N VAL A 349 -51.18 -12.11 77.43
CA VAL A 349 -51.57 -11.94 76.02
C VAL A 349 -50.48 -12.46 75.09
N SER A 350 -49.21 -12.30 75.45
CA SER A 350 -48.09 -12.85 74.69
C SER A 350 -48.07 -14.38 74.75
N GLN A 351 -48.34 -14.98 75.91
CA GLN A 351 -48.53 -16.43 76.06
C GLN A 351 -49.76 -16.93 75.32
N GLN A 352 -50.85 -16.16 75.31
CA GLN A 352 -52.06 -16.46 74.54
C GLN A 352 -51.78 -16.39 73.05
N LEU A 353 -51.05 -15.38 72.57
CA LEU A 353 -50.60 -15.28 71.18
C LEU A 353 -49.74 -16.47 70.78
N GLU A 354 -48.83 -16.91 71.65
CA GLU A 354 -47.97 -18.04 71.34
C GLU A 354 -48.71 -19.38 71.39
N THR A 355 -49.66 -19.54 72.30
CA THR A 355 -50.59 -20.69 72.27
C THR A 355 -51.55 -20.64 71.09
N TYR A 356 -51.97 -19.45 70.62
CA TYR A 356 -52.75 -19.33 69.40
C TYR A 356 -51.90 -19.62 68.17
N LYS A 357 -50.62 -19.26 68.14
CA LYS A 357 -49.71 -19.66 67.05
C LYS A 357 -49.46 -21.16 67.02
N THR A 358 -49.24 -21.81 68.16
CA THR A 358 -49.11 -23.27 68.19
C THR A 358 -50.42 -23.96 67.82
N LYS A 359 -51.57 -23.44 68.29
CA LYS A 359 -52.89 -23.91 67.84
C LYS A 359 -53.13 -23.65 66.35
N LEU A 360 -52.62 -22.57 65.77
CA LEU A 360 -52.73 -22.32 64.33
C LEU A 360 -51.90 -23.32 63.53
N ALA A 361 -50.70 -23.66 64.00
CA ALA A 361 -49.86 -24.69 63.41
C ALA A 361 -50.54 -26.07 63.51
N GLU A 362 -51.05 -26.44 64.69
CA GLU A 362 -51.83 -27.68 64.91
C GLU A 362 -53.12 -27.69 64.08
N MET A 363 -53.84 -26.57 63.97
CA MET A 363 -55.04 -26.45 63.14
C MET A 363 -54.71 -26.51 61.65
N SER A 364 -53.50 -26.11 61.22
CA SER A 364 -53.05 -26.29 59.84
C SER A 364 -52.74 -27.77 59.53
N GLU A 365 -52.13 -28.49 60.47
CA GLU A 365 -51.90 -29.94 60.37
C GLU A 365 -53.21 -30.73 60.44
N ILE A 366 -54.14 -30.30 61.31
CA ILE A 366 -55.48 -30.89 61.43
C ILE A 366 -56.30 -30.57 60.16
N LYS A 367 -56.20 -29.38 59.57
CA LYS A 367 -56.85 -29.02 58.31
C LYS A 367 -56.32 -29.86 57.14
N GLU A 368 -55.00 -30.06 57.04
CA GLU A 368 -54.43 -31.02 56.07
C GLU A 368 -54.91 -32.46 56.31
N SER A 369 -55.14 -32.85 57.56
CA SER A 369 -55.68 -34.17 57.91
C SER A 369 -57.19 -34.32 57.69
N LEU A 370 -57.95 -33.22 57.82
CA LEU A 370 -59.40 -33.16 57.66
C LEU A 370 -59.80 -32.96 56.21
N GLU A 371 -59.03 -32.25 55.39
CA GLU A 371 -59.20 -32.21 53.93
C GLU A 371 -59.01 -33.61 53.32
N LYS A 372 -58.13 -34.43 53.89
CA LYS A 372 -58.01 -35.86 53.56
C LYS A 372 -59.19 -36.73 54.02
N LYS A 373 -59.98 -36.31 55.02
CA LYS A 373 -61.16 -37.04 55.54
C LYS A 373 -62.49 -36.52 54.99
N LEU A 374 -62.60 -35.24 54.61
CA LEU A 374 -63.80 -34.64 54.03
C LEU A 374 -64.08 -35.12 52.59
N GLN A 375 -63.07 -35.73 51.95
CA GLN A 375 -63.22 -36.40 50.67
C GLN A 375 -63.84 -37.81 50.78
N GLN A 376 -64.09 -38.30 52.01
CA GLN A 376 -64.58 -39.67 52.26
C GLN A 376 -65.98 -39.78 52.87
N LEU A 377 -66.68 -38.69 53.25
CA LEU A 377 -67.97 -38.79 53.95
C LEU A 377 -68.99 -37.72 53.52
N LEU A 378 -69.36 -37.73 52.24
CA LEU A 378 -70.67 -37.24 51.78
C LEU A 378 -71.61 -38.45 51.73
N ASP A 379 -72.37 -38.70 52.79
CA ASP A 379 -73.69 -39.35 52.72
C ASP A 379 -74.51 -39.11 53.99
N LYS A 380 -75.81 -38.95 53.79
CA LYS A 380 -76.78 -38.14 54.53
C LYS A 380 -77.59 -38.98 55.59
N PRO A 381 -78.65 -38.48 56.26
CA PRO A 381 -78.75 -38.34 57.73
C PRO A 381 -79.88 -39.15 58.42
N VAL A 382 -80.01 -38.96 59.74
CA VAL A 382 -80.97 -39.55 60.71
C VAL A 382 -82.31 -38.76 60.80
N PRO A 383 -83.47 -39.39 61.15
CA PRO A 383 -84.74 -38.72 61.49
C PRO A 383 -85.07 -38.74 63.01
N PRO A 384 -85.98 -37.87 63.53
CA PRO A 384 -86.44 -37.91 64.92
C PRO A 384 -87.88 -38.43 65.08
N ALA A 385 -88.17 -39.01 66.25
CA ALA A 385 -89.47 -39.51 66.70
C ALA A 385 -89.89 -38.74 67.97
N VAL A 386 -91.06 -38.12 68.06
CA VAL A 386 -92.43 -38.61 68.40
C VAL A 386 -92.86 -38.01 69.75
N GLN A 387 -94.09 -37.49 69.73
CA GLN A 387 -94.85 -36.84 70.79
C GLN A 387 -95.54 -37.86 71.73
N VAL A 388 -96.09 -37.38 72.85
CA VAL A 388 -97.53 -37.42 73.24
C VAL A 388 -97.67 -37.26 74.76
N CYS A 389 -98.64 -36.45 75.20
CA CYS A 389 -99.14 -36.37 76.58
C CYS A 389 -100.65 -36.66 76.63
N GLU A 390 -101.13 -36.87 77.86
CA GLU A 390 -102.36 -37.51 78.35
C GLU A 390 -103.64 -36.65 78.29
N ASP A 391 -104.82 -37.23 78.60
CA ASP A 391 -106.11 -36.56 78.84
C ASP A 391 -107.20 -37.57 79.31
N PRO A 392 -108.44 -37.21 79.78
CA PRO A 392 -108.97 -36.03 80.49
C PRO A 392 -110.15 -36.38 81.48
N GLU A 393 -111.08 -35.44 81.79
CA GLU A 393 -112.45 -35.57 82.40
C GLU A 393 -112.72 -34.75 83.71
N TYR A 394 -112.74 -33.40 83.74
CA TYR A 394 -113.54 -32.41 82.98
C TYR A 394 -114.99 -32.22 83.56
N LYS A 395 -115.10 -32.01 84.88
CA LYS A 395 -115.80 -30.84 85.49
C LYS A 395 -114.83 -29.72 85.88
N ALA A 396 -113.54 -30.03 85.76
CA ALA A 396 -112.49 -29.07 85.50
C ALA A 396 -112.76 -28.22 84.24
N LYS A 397 -113.60 -28.58 83.22
CA LYS A 397 -113.68 -27.85 81.91
C LYS A 397 -113.90 -26.34 81.94
N LEU A 398 -114.45 -25.76 83.00
CA LEU A 398 -114.60 -24.29 83.11
C LEU A 398 -113.37 -23.62 83.75
N GLU A 399 -112.86 -24.17 84.86
CA GLU A 399 -111.53 -23.81 85.42
C GLU A 399 -110.39 -24.25 84.50
N GLN A 400 -110.60 -25.25 83.66
CA GLN A 400 -109.68 -25.84 82.70
C GLN A 400 -109.74 -25.09 81.39
N CYS A 401 -110.86 -24.48 80.97
CA CYS A 401 -110.82 -23.48 79.88
C CYS A 401 -110.20 -22.15 80.34
N GLU A 402 -110.34 -21.77 81.62
CA GLU A 402 -109.62 -20.62 82.20
C GLU A 402 -108.13 -20.94 82.45
N GLN A 403 -107.80 -22.15 82.91
CA GLN A 403 -106.43 -22.65 83.04
C GLN A 403 -105.81 -23.00 81.67
N GLU A 404 -106.59 -23.38 80.66
CA GLU A 404 -106.16 -23.58 79.26
C GLU A 404 -105.93 -22.21 78.62
N LEU A 405 -106.78 -21.20 78.86
CA LEU A 405 -106.51 -19.82 78.44
C LEU A 405 -105.30 -19.24 79.16
N ALA A 406 -105.13 -19.52 80.45
CA ALA A 406 -103.95 -19.11 81.21
C ALA A 406 -102.70 -19.88 80.78
N SER A 407 -102.81 -21.16 80.45
CA SER A 407 -101.69 -22.00 79.98
C SER A 407 -101.34 -21.70 78.53
N LEU A 408 -102.31 -21.38 77.66
CA LEU A 408 -102.11 -20.86 76.30
C LEU A 408 -101.52 -19.47 76.32
N LYS A 409 -101.96 -18.59 77.22
CA LYS A 409 -101.29 -17.29 77.42
C LYS A 409 -99.87 -17.47 77.93
N ALA A 410 -99.65 -18.37 78.90
CA ALA A 410 -98.32 -18.70 79.38
C ALA A 410 -97.46 -19.32 78.27
N THR A 411 -98.00 -20.18 77.40
CA THR A 411 -97.25 -20.75 76.27
C THR A 411 -97.01 -19.73 75.16
N CYS A 412 -97.93 -18.80 74.90
CA CYS A 412 -97.69 -17.69 74.00
C CYS A 412 -96.67 -16.70 74.57
N GLU A 413 -96.66 -16.47 75.87
CA GLU A 413 -95.64 -15.68 76.56
C GLU A 413 -94.28 -16.37 76.51
N THR A 414 -94.19 -17.68 76.77
CA THR A 414 -92.93 -18.43 76.62
C THR A 414 -92.47 -18.46 75.17
N GLN A 415 -93.37 -18.65 74.20
CA GLN A 415 -93.01 -18.58 72.78
C GLN A 415 -92.61 -17.18 72.35
N ALA A 416 -93.19 -16.13 72.94
CA ALA A 416 -92.77 -14.75 72.70
C ALA A 416 -91.37 -14.50 73.30
N THR A 417 -91.06 -15.05 74.47
CA THR A 417 -89.71 -14.99 75.03
C THR A 417 -88.72 -15.81 74.21
N ASP A 418 -89.10 -16.99 73.72
CA ASP A 418 -88.25 -17.85 72.91
C ASP A 418 -87.99 -17.22 71.54
N ASN A 419 -89.01 -16.63 70.90
CA ASN A 419 -88.84 -15.88 69.64
C ASN A 419 -87.97 -14.63 69.84
N ARG A 420 -88.05 -13.98 71.00
CA ARG A 420 -87.17 -12.86 71.33
C ARG A 420 -85.73 -13.33 71.51
N GLN A 421 -85.50 -14.43 72.24
CA GLN A 421 -84.17 -15.04 72.40
C GLN A 421 -83.60 -15.51 71.06
N LEU A 422 -84.41 -16.09 70.18
CA LEU A 422 -83.99 -16.48 68.83
C LEU A 422 -83.67 -15.26 67.96
N SER A 423 -84.42 -14.17 68.10
CA SER A 423 -84.13 -12.92 67.38
C SER A 423 -82.84 -12.28 67.86
N ASP A 424 -82.58 -12.29 69.17
CA ASP A 424 -81.34 -11.80 69.77
C ASP A 424 -80.15 -12.67 69.31
N LEU A 425 -80.29 -14.00 69.27
CA LEU A 425 -79.29 -14.92 68.74
C LEU A 425 -79.05 -14.74 67.23
N LEU A 426 -80.09 -14.45 66.45
CA LEU A 426 -79.95 -14.15 65.02
C LEU A 426 -79.19 -12.84 64.82
N ALA A 427 -79.51 -11.79 65.58
CA ALA A 427 -78.80 -10.53 65.54
C ALA A 427 -77.31 -10.69 65.93
N GLU A 428 -77.01 -11.50 66.94
CA GLU A 428 -75.62 -11.84 67.29
C GLU A 428 -74.90 -12.59 66.17
N ARG A 429 -75.57 -13.52 65.49
CA ARG A 429 -74.98 -14.28 64.36
C ARG A 429 -74.80 -13.41 63.12
N GLU A 430 -75.71 -12.49 62.85
CA GLU A 430 -75.59 -11.50 61.78
C GLU A 430 -74.42 -10.55 62.05
N ALA A 431 -74.29 -10.03 63.27
CA ALA A 431 -73.15 -9.19 63.66
C ALA A 431 -71.80 -9.94 63.52
N GLN A 432 -71.75 -11.21 63.93
CA GLN A 432 -70.57 -12.05 63.74
C GLN A 432 -70.26 -12.30 62.26
N ALA A 433 -71.28 -12.47 61.42
CA ALA A 433 -71.11 -12.63 59.98
C ALA A 433 -70.59 -11.36 59.31
N GLU A 434 -71.10 -10.18 59.71
CA GLU A 434 -70.61 -8.88 59.24
C GLU A 434 -69.16 -8.62 59.65
N GLU A 435 -68.78 -8.96 60.88
CA GLU A 435 -67.42 -8.79 61.38
C GLU A 435 -66.42 -9.71 60.64
N LEU A 436 -66.81 -10.97 60.38
CA LEU A 436 -66.02 -11.89 59.56
C LEU A 436 -65.90 -11.43 58.10
N ALA A 437 -66.98 -10.88 57.53
CA ALA A 437 -66.94 -10.33 56.18
C ALA A 437 -65.98 -9.13 56.08
N ALA A 438 -66.02 -8.21 57.04
CA ALA A 438 -65.11 -7.07 57.11
C ALA A 438 -63.64 -7.51 57.32
N ALA A 439 -63.39 -8.55 58.12
CA ALA A 439 -62.06 -9.12 58.29
C ALA A 439 -61.52 -9.74 56.99
N LEU A 440 -62.39 -10.41 56.22
CA LEU A 440 -62.03 -10.98 54.91
C LEU A 440 -61.75 -9.91 53.86
N GLU A 441 -62.47 -8.79 53.87
CA GLU A 441 -62.19 -7.66 52.97
C GLU A 441 -60.82 -7.03 53.27
N ARG A 442 -60.50 -6.78 54.55
CA ARG A 442 -59.18 -6.27 54.95
C ARG A 442 -58.05 -7.20 54.53
N LEU A 443 -58.20 -8.52 54.74
CA LEU A 443 -57.22 -9.51 54.31
C LEU A 443 -57.03 -9.55 52.78
N ARG A 444 -58.10 -9.30 52.01
CA ARG A 444 -58.01 -9.19 50.54
C ARG A 444 -57.26 -7.93 50.13
N GLU A 445 -57.52 -6.80 50.77
CA GLU A 445 -56.80 -5.55 50.53
C GLU A 445 -55.31 -5.70 50.84
N ASP A 446 -54.95 -6.25 52.00
CA ASP A 446 -53.56 -6.52 52.41
C ASP A 446 -52.85 -7.45 51.41
N HIS A 447 -53.54 -8.46 50.86
CA HIS A 447 -52.97 -9.35 49.85
C HIS A 447 -52.71 -8.62 48.52
N VAL A 448 -53.58 -7.69 48.12
CA VAL A 448 -53.38 -6.88 46.90
C VAL A 448 -52.21 -5.92 47.09
N GLU A 449 -52.08 -5.29 48.25
CA GLU A 449 -50.96 -4.40 48.58
C GLU A 449 -49.62 -5.17 48.62
N SER A 450 -49.60 -6.35 49.25
CA SER A 450 -48.43 -7.24 49.28
C SER A 450 -47.99 -7.68 47.88
N SER A 451 -48.94 -8.02 47.00
CA SER A 451 -48.66 -8.37 45.60
C SER A 451 -48.05 -7.20 44.82
N ARG A 452 -48.60 -5.99 44.98
CA ARG A 452 -48.07 -4.78 44.34
C ARG A 452 -46.66 -4.44 44.82
N LEU A 453 -46.39 -4.60 46.11
CA LEU A 453 -45.05 -4.39 46.68
C LEU A 453 -44.04 -5.41 46.12
N LEU A 454 -44.43 -6.68 45.99
CA LEU A 454 -43.59 -7.71 45.39
C LEU A 454 -43.28 -7.43 43.92
N GLU A 455 -44.26 -6.98 43.15
CA GLU A 455 -44.07 -6.56 41.75
C GLU A 455 -43.12 -5.35 41.65
N ALA A 456 -43.26 -4.36 42.53
CA ALA A 456 -42.38 -3.20 42.59
C ALA A 456 -40.93 -3.61 42.92
N ILE A 457 -40.73 -4.48 43.91
CA ILE A 457 -39.40 -5.00 44.29
C ILE A 457 -38.78 -5.81 43.14
N GLN A 458 -39.56 -6.63 42.44
CA GLN A 458 -39.07 -7.38 41.28
C GLN A 458 -38.65 -6.45 40.14
N SER A 459 -39.45 -5.42 39.86
CA SER A 459 -39.14 -4.38 38.87
C SER A 459 -37.85 -3.64 39.22
N GLU A 460 -37.69 -3.18 40.46
CA GLU A 460 -36.49 -2.49 40.94
C GLU A 460 -35.25 -3.39 40.90
N LYS A 461 -35.39 -4.67 41.25
CA LYS A 461 -34.31 -5.65 41.14
C LYS A 461 -33.84 -5.81 39.70
N VAL A 462 -34.76 -5.84 38.73
CA VAL A 462 -34.43 -5.91 37.31
C VAL A 462 -33.75 -4.60 36.85
N ALA A 463 -34.25 -3.45 37.28
CA ALA A 463 -33.64 -2.15 36.98
C ALA A 463 -32.21 -2.03 37.55
N ALA A 464 -32.01 -2.43 38.81
CA ALA A 464 -30.71 -2.45 39.46
C ALA A 464 -29.74 -3.45 38.79
N SER A 465 -30.22 -4.63 38.40
CA SER A 465 -29.44 -5.62 37.65
C SER A 465 -28.98 -5.07 36.30
N ARG A 466 -29.88 -4.39 35.56
CA ARG A 466 -29.53 -3.72 34.29
C ARG A 466 -28.51 -2.61 34.50
N ALA A 467 -28.68 -1.76 35.50
CA ALA A 467 -27.72 -0.70 35.83
C ALA A 467 -26.34 -1.25 36.24
N LEU A 468 -26.31 -2.33 37.03
CA LEU A 468 -25.05 -3.00 37.41
C LEU A 468 -24.37 -3.64 36.20
N SER A 469 -25.13 -4.24 35.27
CA SER A 469 -24.60 -4.77 34.02
C SER A 469 -23.98 -3.65 33.15
N GLN A 470 -24.67 -2.52 33.03
CA GLN A 470 -24.15 -1.36 32.29
C GLN A 470 -22.88 -0.80 32.93
N ASN A 471 -22.82 -0.69 34.26
CA ASN A 471 -21.61 -0.25 34.96
C ASN A 471 -20.44 -1.23 34.80
N ARG A 472 -20.70 -2.54 34.78
CA ARG A 472 -19.67 -3.54 34.48
C ARG A 472 -19.14 -3.38 33.05
N GLU A 473 -20.03 -3.17 32.09
CA GLU A 473 -19.65 -2.96 30.69
C GLU A 473 -18.86 -1.67 30.49
N LEU A 474 -19.27 -0.56 31.13
CA LEU A 474 -18.51 0.70 31.11
C LEU A 474 -17.13 0.55 31.74
N LYS A 475 -17.01 -0.21 32.84
CA LYS A 475 -15.70 -0.52 33.44
C LYS A 475 -14.83 -1.34 32.50
N ARG A 476 -15.38 -2.35 31.84
CA ARG A 476 -14.67 -3.14 30.84
C ARG A 476 -14.18 -2.27 29.68
N GLN A 477 -15.02 -1.39 29.17
CA GLN A 477 -14.65 -0.45 28.11
C GLN A 477 -13.56 0.55 28.54
N LEU A 478 -13.60 1.00 29.80
CA LEU A 478 -12.54 1.86 30.37
C LEU A 478 -11.23 1.12 30.51
N GLU A 479 -11.23 -0.13 31.01
CA GLU A 479 -10.05 -0.98 31.10
C GLU A 479 -9.45 -1.24 29.71
N GLU A 480 -10.27 -1.56 28.72
CA GLU A 480 -9.82 -1.75 27.33
C GLU A 480 -9.22 -0.47 26.73
N MET A 481 -9.84 0.68 26.95
CA MET A 481 -9.27 1.98 26.55
C MET A 481 -7.94 2.26 27.24
N GLN A 482 -7.83 1.92 28.52
CA GLN A 482 -6.61 2.13 29.29
C GLN A 482 -5.48 1.22 28.79
N ASP A 483 -5.78 -0.04 28.48
CA ASP A 483 -4.83 -0.99 27.89
C ASP A 483 -4.36 -0.53 26.50
N VAL A 484 -5.28 -0.08 25.66
CA VAL A 484 -4.94 0.47 24.33
C VAL A 484 -4.09 1.73 24.48
N PHE A 485 -4.40 2.60 25.44
CA PHE A 485 -3.61 3.81 25.69
C PHE A 485 -2.18 3.48 26.15
N VAL A 486 -2.03 2.53 27.08
CA VAL A 486 -0.71 2.09 27.55
C VAL A 486 0.10 1.46 26.41
N LYS A 487 -0.52 0.57 25.61
CA LYS A 487 0.12 -0.01 24.43
C LYS A 487 0.57 1.06 23.44
N LEU A 488 -0.32 1.98 23.06
CA LEU A 488 0.02 3.06 22.13
C LEU A 488 1.12 3.98 22.68
N SER A 489 1.12 4.23 23.99
CA SER A 489 2.16 5.04 24.63
C SER A 489 3.52 4.33 24.63
N ASN A 490 3.54 3.01 24.84
CA ASN A 490 4.75 2.20 24.76
C ASN A 490 5.25 2.09 23.31
N ASP A 491 4.38 1.79 22.36
CA ASP A 491 4.71 1.72 20.93
C ASP A 491 5.27 3.07 20.44
N LYS A 492 4.67 4.18 20.88
CA LYS A 492 5.16 5.53 20.59
C LYS A 492 6.56 5.75 21.17
N LEU A 493 6.82 5.30 22.39
CA LEU A 493 8.14 5.40 23.01
C LEU A 493 9.17 4.59 22.22
N GLU A 494 8.88 3.33 21.91
CA GLU A 494 9.76 2.46 21.13
C GLU A 494 10.04 3.03 19.73
N LEU A 495 9.02 3.52 19.03
CA LEU A 495 9.18 4.18 17.72
C LEU A 495 10.05 5.43 17.84
N THR A 496 9.89 6.23 18.90
CA THR A 496 10.74 7.42 19.11
C THR A 496 12.18 7.05 19.43
N GLU A 497 12.42 5.99 20.19
CA GLU A 497 13.77 5.49 20.46
C GLU A 497 14.43 4.90 19.22
N GLN A 498 13.71 4.14 18.42
CA GLN A 498 14.19 3.62 17.13
C GLN A 498 14.51 4.77 16.18
N LEU A 499 13.63 5.78 16.09
CA LEU A 499 13.88 6.97 15.27
C LEU A 499 15.14 7.71 15.71
N GLN A 500 15.36 7.87 17.03
CA GLN A 500 16.57 8.50 17.55
C GLN A 500 17.82 7.67 17.21
N LYS A 501 17.76 6.33 17.36
CA LYS A 501 18.86 5.43 16.98
C LYS A 501 19.21 5.55 15.49
N GLU A 502 18.21 5.51 14.62
CA GLU A 502 18.41 5.68 13.17
C GLU A 502 18.96 7.07 12.81
N GLN A 503 18.50 8.12 13.48
CA GLN A 503 19.07 9.47 13.31
C GLN A 503 20.53 9.55 13.74
N HIS A 504 20.91 8.87 14.83
CA HIS A 504 22.30 8.78 15.26
C HIS A 504 23.16 8.02 14.25
N VAL A 505 22.71 6.86 13.77
CA VAL A 505 23.40 6.08 12.73
C VAL A 505 23.55 6.90 11.45
N THR A 506 22.51 7.63 11.04
CA THR A 506 22.56 8.48 9.85
C THR A 506 23.60 9.61 10.00
N LYS A 507 23.71 10.21 11.19
CA LYS A 507 24.74 11.21 11.48
C LYS A 507 26.14 10.61 11.42
N GLU A 508 26.36 9.45 12.04
CA GLU A 508 27.65 8.75 12.02
C GLU A 508 28.06 8.36 10.59
N LEU A 509 27.12 7.87 9.78
CA LEU A 509 27.38 7.57 8.37
C LEU A 509 27.69 8.84 7.57
N GLY A 510 26.99 9.95 7.85
CA GLY A 510 27.29 11.25 7.25
C GLY A 510 28.70 11.75 7.58
N GLU A 511 29.13 11.62 8.84
CA GLU A 511 30.49 11.97 9.26
C GLU A 511 31.55 11.08 8.60
N ARG A 512 31.31 9.77 8.48
CA ARG A 512 32.22 8.84 7.78
C ARG A 512 32.32 9.15 6.29
N LEU A 513 31.20 9.48 5.64
CA LEU A 513 31.20 9.91 4.24
C LEU A 513 31.99 11.21 4.06
N GLY A 514 31.81 12.19 4.97
CA GLY A 514 32.59 13.42 4.96
C GLY A 514 34.11 13.17 5.09
N GLN A 515 34.52 12.29 5.99
CA GLN A 515 35.93 11.88 6.14
C GLN A 515 36.48 11.24 4.86
N GLN A 516 35.73 10.31 4.24
CA GLN A 516 36.13 9.69 2.98
C GLN A 516 36.22 10.70 1.82
N GLU A 517 35.32 11.68 1.76
CA GLU A 517 35.37 12.75 0.77
C GLU A 517 36.58 13.67 0.96
N GLU A 518 36.98 13.94 2.20
CA GLU A 518 38.20 14.68 2.53
C GLU A 518 39.46 13.89 2.13
N GLU A 519 39.56 12.60 2.49
CA GLU A 519 40.66 11.72 2.09
C GLU A 519 40.80 11.64 0.55
N LEU A 520 39.69 11.52 -0.18
CA LEU A 520 39.69 11.52 -1.65
C LEU A 520 40.13 12.88 -2.22
N ARG A 521 39.78 14.00 -1.56
CA ARG A 521 40.22 15.33 -1.97
C ARG A 521 41.73 15.48 -1.77
N GLU A 522 42.26 15.04 -0.63
CA GLU A 522 43.70 15.05 -0.36
C GLU A 522 44.48 14.19 -1.34
N LEU A 523 43.99 12.99 -1.67
CA LEU A 523 44.62 12.11 -2.66
C LEU A 523 44.62 12.72 -4.07
N ARG A 524 43.55 13.43 -4.46
CA ARG A 524 43.50 14.16 -5.73
C ARG A 524 44.51 15.31 -5.77
N ASP A 525 44.63 16.07 -4.70
CA ASP A 525 45.61 17.16 -4.60
C ASP A 525 47.05 16.63 -4.67
N GLN A 526 47.32 15.49 -4.02
CA GLN A 526 48.61 14.81 -4.11
C GLN A 526 48.90 14.31 -5.54
N LEU A 527 47.90 13.75 -6.22
CA LEU A 527 48.04 13.30 -7.61
C LEU A 527 48.34 14.48 -8.53
N ALA A 528 47.59 15.57 -8.42
CA ALA A 528 47.82 16.79 -9.22
C ALA A 528 49.22 17.37 -9.00
N SER A 529 49.71 17.37 -7.75
CA SER A 529 51.08 17.79 -7.43
C SER A 529 52.13 16.87 -8.08
N LYS A 530 51.89 15.55 -8.09
CA LYS A 530 52.78 14.56 -8.73
C LYS A 530 52.76 14.67 -10.25
N GLU A 531 51.60 14.86 -10.86
CA GLU A 531 51.47 15.12 -12.30
C GLU A 531 52.24 16.38 -12.70
N GLY A 532 52.15 17.46 -11.90
CA GLY A 532 52.95 18.67 -12.12
C GLY A 532 54.47 18.41 -12.04
N GLN A 533 54.92 17.54 -11.13
CA GLN A 533 56.34 17.14 -11.04
C GLN A 533 56.79 16.36 -12.28
N VAL A 534 55.97 15.41 -12.76
CA VAL A 534 56.26 14.61 -13.95
C VAL A 534 56.34 15.50 -15.19
N GLN A 535 55.36 16.39 -15.39
CA GLN A 535 55.38 17.36 -16.49
C GLN A 535 56.64 18.25 -16.44
N GLY A 536 57.06 18.67 -15.25
CA GLY A 536 58.30 19.43 -15.06
C GLY A 536 59.55 18.64 -15.51
N LEU A 537 59.63 17.35 -15.17
CA LEU A 537 60.74 16.48 -15.57
C LEU A 537 60.72 16.20 -17.09
N GLU A 538 59.55 15.98 -17.68
CA GLU A 538 59.38 15.78 -19.12
C GLU A 538 59.82 17.01 -19.92
N GLN A 539 59.49 18.21 -19.45
CA GLN A 539 59.95 19.46 -20.06
C GLN A 539 61.46 19.62 -19.99
N LEU A 540 62.08 19.27 -18.84
CA LEU A 540 63.54 19.28 -18.70
C LEU A 540 64.21 18.29 -19.64
N SER A 541 63.72 17.04 -19.67
CA SER A 541 64.21 16.00 -20.57
C SER A 541 64.09 16.43 -22.03
N SER A 542 62.93 16.97 -22.45
CA SER A 542 62.72 17.47 -23.81
C SER A 542 63.72 18.58 -24.19
N ARG A 543 64.02 19.48 -23.25
CA ARG A 543 65.01 20.54 -23.43
C ARG A 543 66.42 19.96 -23.58
N GLU A 544 66.79 18.97 -22.77
CA GLU A 544 68.08 18.30 -22.86
C GLU A 544 68.22 17.53 -24.19
N HIS A 545 67.20 16.81 -24.62
CA HIS A 545 67.17 16.12 -25.92
C HIS A 545 67.34 17.11 -27.08
N TYR A 546 66.67 18.27 -27.02
CA TYR A 546 66.83 19.31 -28.02
C TYR A 546 68.27 19.86 -28.07
N GLN A 547 68.88 20.08 -26.91
CA GLN A 547 70.28 20.51 -26.81
C GLN A 547 71.25 19.44 -27.34
N GLN A 548 71.04 18.17 -27.00
CA GLN A 548 71.84 17.05 -27.51
C GLN A 548 71.72 16.90 -29.03
N SER A 549 70.50 17.02 -29.58
CA SER A 549 70.29 16.96 -31.03
C SER A 549 71.04 18.07 -31.76
N GLN A 550 71.01 19.31 -31.25
CA GLN A 550 71.79 20.41 -31.84
C GLN A 550 73.30 20.15 -31.80
N LEU A 551 73.81 19.57 -30.72
CA LEU A 551 75.22 19.20 -30.62
C LEU A 551 75.58 18.09 -31.60
N ALA A 552 74.73 17.07 -31.74
CA ALA A 552 74.92 15.98 -32.70
C ALA A 552 74.95 16.51 -34.14
N ASP A 553 74.07 17.43 -34.50
CA ASP A 553 74.07 18.07 -35.83
C ASP A 553 75.35 18.84 -36.11
N ARG A 554 75.87 19.58 -35.12
CA ARG A 554 77.17 20.27 -35.24
C ARG A 554 78.30 19.28 -35.45
N VAL A 555 78.32 18.16 -34.73
CA VAL A 555 79.34 17.12 -34.90
C VAL A 555 79.26 16.49 -36.29
N ARG A 556 78.05 16.16 -36.78
CA ARG A 556 77.84 15.65 -38.14
C ARG A 556 78.36 16.61 -39.22
N HIS A 557 78.09 17.92 -39.06
CA HIS A 557 78.62 18.94 -39.95
C HIS A 557 80.16 18.97 -39.98
N TYR A 558 80.82 18.94 -38.82
CA TYR A 558 82.28 18.91 -38.77
C TYR A 558 82.86 17.62 -39.35
N GLN A 559 82.22 16.46 -39.12
CA GLN A 559 82.64 15.18 -39.70
C GLN A 559 82.58 15.21 -41.23
N ALA A 560 81.47 15.70 -41.81
CA ALA A 560 81.33 15.86 -43.25
C ALA A 560 82.38 16.82 -43.83
N GLN A 561 82.70 17.92 -43.11
CA GLN A 561 83.75 18.85 -43.50
C GLN A 561 85.15 18.21 -43.51
N CYS A 562 85.46 17.39 -42.51
CA CYS A 562 86.71 16.62 -42.47
C CYS A 562 86.81 15.66 -43.67
N GLN A 563 85.75 14.89 -43.95
CA GLN A 563 85.69 13.96 -45.08
C GLN A 563 85.92 14.68 -46.42
N LEU A 564 85.28 15.83 -46.64
CA LEU A 564 85.50 16.62 -47.86
C LEU A 564 86.96 17.09 -47.96
N THR A 565 87.56 17.49 -46.85
CA THR A 565 88.96 17.93 -46.82
C THR A 565 89.91 16.77 -47.16
N GLU A 566 89.63 15.56 -46.66
CA GLU A 566 90.39 14.35 -46.99
C GLU A 566 90.28 13.99 -48.48
N ILE A 567 89.09 14.05 -49.07
CA ILE A 567 88.88 13.81 -50.51
C ILE A 567 89.68 14.80 -51.35
N LEU A 568 89.60 16.10 -51.04
CA LEU A 568 90.35 17.13 -51.77
C LEU A 568 91.87 16.93 -51.67
N GLN A 569 92.37 16.48 -50.51
CA GLN A 569 93.79 16.14 -50.36
C GLN A 569 94.19 14.92 -51.20
N GLN A 570 93.34 13.89 -51.26
CA GLN A 570 93.58 12.71 -52.09
C GLN A 570 93.57 13.07 -53.58
N GLU A 571 92.59 13.85 -54.05
CA GLU A 571 92.53 14.32 -55.44
C GLU A 571 93.76 15.17 -55.80
N LEU A 572 94.18 16.06 -54.90
CA LEU A 572 95.40 16.85 -55.07
C LEU A 572 96.64 15.95 -55.20
N ALA A 573 96.78 14.94 -54.34
CA ALA A 573 97.89 14.00 -54.38
C ALA A 573 97.89 13.18 -55.68
N GLN A 574 96.71 12.72 -56.13
CA GLN A 574 96.56 12.01 -57.40
C GLN A 574 96.93 12.89 -58.60
N ALA A 575 96.48 14.15 -58.61
CA ALA A 575 96.83 15.12 -59.65
C ALA A 575 98.34 15.41 -59.68
N GLN A 576 98.97 15.53 -58.51
CA GLN A 576 100.42 15.69 -58.38
C GLN A 576 101.17 14.46 -58.92
N ALA A 577 100.75 13.24 -58.55
CA ALA A 577 101.33 12.00 -59.05
C ALA A 577 101.20 11.87 -60.57
N ARG A 578 100.03 12.21 -61.14
CA ARG A 578 99.78 12.23 -62.58
C ARG A 578 100.67 13.25 -63.30
N THR A 579 100.86 14.43 -62.72
CA THR A 579 101.74 15.46 -63.27
C THR A 579 103.19 14.98 -63.27
N ASN A 580 103.66 14.37 -62.17
CA ASN A 580 105.00 13.79 -62.08
C ASN A 580 105.21 12.68 -63.13
N ALA A 581 104.23 11.80 -63.30
CA ALA A 581 104.27 10.74 -64.33
C ALA A 581 104.29 11.31 -65.76
N LEU A 582 103.54 12.37 -66.03
CA LEU A 582 103.60 13.05 -67.32
C LEU A 582 104.94 13.77 -67.54
N VAL A 583 105.56 14.29 -66.48
CA VAL A 583 106.90 14.90 -66.56
C VAL A 583 107.97 13.86 -66.87
N THR A 584 107.93 12.69 -66.22
CA THR A 584 108.85 11.59 -66.53
C THR A 584 108.62 11.06 -67.95
N GLN A 585 107.37 10.83 -68.34
CA GLN A 585 107.02 10.44 -69.71
C GLN A 585 107.47 11.48 -70.75
N ASN A 586 107.33 12.78 -70.47
CA ASN A 586 107.85 13.82 -71.37
C ASN A 586 109.38 13.80 -71.45
N SER A 587 110.07 13.49 -70.35
CA SER A 587 111.53 13.33 -70.35
C SER A 587 111.98 12.12 -71.16
N ASP A 588 111.22 11.01 -71.07
CA ASP A 588 111.50 9.77 -71.78
C ASP A 588 111.11 9.87 -73.25
N LEU A 589 110.00 10.56 -73.59
CA LEU A 589 109.63 10.87 -74.97
C LEU A 589 110.63 11.83 -75.62
N ARG A 590 111.22 12.78 -74.89
CA ARG A 590 112.33 13.60 -75.41
C ARG A 590 113.56 12.75 -75.71
N LYS A 591 113.89 11.74 -74.89
CA LYS A 591 114.96 10.77 -75.18
C LYS A 591 114.61 9.86 -76.37
N ALA A 592 113.38 9.34 -76.40
CA ALA A 592 112.91 8.45 -77.47
C ALA A 592 112.71 9.17 -78.81
N LEU A 593 112.35 10.47 -78.84
CA LEU A 593 112.32 11.28 -80.06
C LEU A 593 113.73 11.60 -80.57
N ALA A 594 114.72 11.74 -79.68
CA ALA A 594 116.13 11.81 -80.07
C ALA A 594 116.63 10.47 -80.67
N GLU A 595 116.09 9.33 -80.22
CA GLU A 595 116.41 8.00 -80.76
C GLU A 595 115.59 7.62 -82.01
N LYS A 596 114.33 8.08 -82.13
CA LYS A 596 113.41 7.81 -83.26
C LYS A 596 113.54 8.81 -84.42
N ALA A 597 114.25 9.92 -84.28
CA ALA A 597 114.70 10.72 -85.43
C ALA A 597 115.72 9.96 -86.31
N GLN A 598 116.26 8.83 -85.82
CA GLN A 598 117.24 8.00 -86.51
C GLN A 598 116.64 6.74 -87.17
N ILE A 599 115.41 6.33 -86.86
CA ILE A 599 114.81 5.07 -87.33
C ILE A 599 113.29 5.22 -87.45
N ALA A 600 112.80 5.67 -88.62
CA ALA A 600 111.47 5.36 -89.17
C ALA A 600 111.21 6.14 -90.48
N VAL A 601 111.90 5.74 -91.54
CA VAL A 601 111.32 5.69 -92.89
C VAL A 601 110.62 4.33 -93.00
N ASP A 602 109.41 4.37 -93.55
CA ASP A 602 108.59 3.25 -94.06
C ASP A 602 107.49 2.60 -93.20
N VAL A 603 106.27 3.10 -93.48
CA VAL A 603 105.05 2.38 -93.94
C VAL A 603 104.33 1.47 -92.91
N GLN A 604 103.18 1.90 -92.38
CA GLN A 604 101.79 1.75 -92.90
C GLN A 604 101.28 0.30 -92.97
N GLU A 605 100.32 -0.02 -92.10
CA GLU A 605 98.89 -0.21 -92.44
C GLU A 605 98.55 -1.53 -93.16
N LYS A 606 97.75 -2.38 -92.50
CA LYS A 606 96.58 -3.08 -93.09
C LYS A 606 95.94 -4.03 -92.08
N ASP A 607 94.70 -3.72 -91.68
CA ASP A 607 93.58 -4.67 -91.59
C ASP A 607 92.34 -3.97 -90.96
N SER A 608 91.74 -3.02 -91.69
CA SER A 608 90.55 -2.27 -91.24
C SER A 608 89.21 -3.00 -91.47
N SER A 609 89.17 -4.11 -92.22
CA SER A 609 87.90 -4.81 -92.52
C SER A 609 87.52 -5.90 -91.52
N LYS A 610 88.48 -6.56 -90.86
CA LYS A 610 88.17 -7.55 -89.79
C LYS A 610 87.73 -6.87 -88.50
N VAL A 611 88.13 -5.61 -88.30
CA VAL A 611 87.77 -4.79 -87.14
C VAL A 611 86.28 -4.46 -87.15
N HIS A 612 85.65 -4.25 -88.30
CA HIS A 612 84.24 -3.80 -88.29
C HIS A 612 83.25 -4.93 -87.93
N ASP A 613 83.48 -6.15 -88.41
CA ASP A 613 82.67 -7.33 -88.05
C ASP A 613 82.96 -7.77 -86.59
N LEU A 614 84.23 -7.68 -86.16
CA LEU A 614 84.58 -7.92 -84.77
C LEU A 614 84.00 -6.83 -83.85
N VAL A 615 83.96 -5.56 -84.27
CA VAL A 615 83.34 -4.47 -83.52
C VAL A 615 81.83 -4.61 -83.48
N ALA A 616 81.16 -5.10 -84.53
CA ALA A 616 79.72 -5.35 -84.50
C ALA A 616 79.38 -6.54 -83.58
N SER A 617 80.14 -7.64 -83.68
CA SER A 617 80.00 -8.79 -82.77
C SER A 617 80.35 -8.43 -81.33
N LEU A 618 81.43 -7.69 -81.09
CA LEU A 618 81.79 -7.22 -79.76
C LEU A 618 80.80 -6.17 -79.26
N SER A 619 80.24 -5.32 -80.11
CA SER A 619 79.19 -4.36 -79.68
C SER A 619 77.90 -5.08 -79.30
N ALA A 620 77.51 -6.14 -80.01
CA ALA A 620 76.37 -6.98 -79.63
C ALA A 620 76.65 -7.76 -78.33
N SER A 621 77.85 -8.32 -78.18
CA SER A 621 78.26 -8.96 -76.92
C SER A 621 78.40 -7.97 -75.77
N VAL A 622 78.88 -6.75 -76.02
CA VAL A 622 78.96 -5.68 -75.02
C VAL A 622 77.56 -5.23 -74.65
N GLN A 623 76.64 -5.02 -75.59
CA GLN A 623 75.24 -4.70 -75.29
C GLN A 623 74.55 -5.81 -74.50
N GLN A 624 74.82 -7.07 -74.83
CA GLN A 624 74.28 -8.19 -74.07
C GLN A 624 74.89 -8.29 -72.67
N LEU A 625 76.21 -8.11 -72.54
CA LEU A 625 76.87 -8.04 -71.23
C LEU A 625 76.48 -6.79 -70.44
N GLU A 626 76.11 -5.69 -71.09
CA GLU A 626 75.57 -4.49 -70.47
C GLU A 626 74.15 -4.73 -69.97
N LEU A 627 73.31 -5.43 -70.72
CA LEU A 627 71.98 -5.86 -70.30
C LEU A 627 72.06 -6.88 -69.15
N GLU A 628 72.95 -7.86 -69.23
CA GLU A 628 73.20 -8.82 -68.16
C GLU A 628 73.82 -8.13 -66.93
N ARG A 629 74.73 -7.17 -67.12
CA ARG A 629 75.25 -6.31 -66.05
C ARG A 629 74.13 -5.50 -65.43
N ASP A 630 73.27 -4.87 -66.21
CA ASP A 630 72.19 -4.02 -65.70
C ASP A 630 71.13 -4.84 -64.98
N GLN A 631 70.85 -6.06 -65.45
CA GLN A 631 70.02 -7.03 -64.74
C GLN A 631 70.69 -7.51 -63.44
N LEU A 632 72.00 -7.79 -63.45
CA LEU A 632 72.74 -8.16 -62.24
C LEU A 632 72.89 -7.00 -61.27
N VAL A 633 73.03 -5.77 -61.75
CA VAL A 633 73.07 -4.55 -60.93
C VAL A 633 71.69 -4.29 -60.33
N HIS A 634 70.61 -4.44 -61.09
CA HIS A 634 69.25 -4.37 -60.54
C HIS A 634 69.00 -5.47 -59.51
N GLN A 635 69.44 -6.71 -59.77
CA GLN A 635 69.34 -7.80 -58.80
C GLN A 635 70.22 -7.55 -57.57
N LEU A 636 71.40 -6.96 -57.72
CA LEU A 636 72.27 -6.58 -56.61
C LEU A 636 71.71 -5.39 -55.83
N ASP A 637 71.02 -4.45 -56.48
CA ASP A 637 70.35 -3.32 -55.83
C ASP A 637 69.06 -3.76 -55.13
N GLU A 638 68.31 -4.70 -55.70
CA GLU A 638 67.20 -5.38 -55.02
C GLU A 638 67.71 -6.21 -53.84
N GLN A 639 68.81 -6.95 -53.99
CA GLN A 639 69.43 -7.66 -52.87
C GLN A 639 70.04 -6.70 -51.85
N ARG A 640 70.57 -5.54 -52.24
CA ARG A 640 71.08 -4.50 -51.34
C ARG A 640 69.95 -3.83 -50.59
N THR A 641 68.85 -3.46 -51.25
CA THR A 641 67.68 -2.88 -50.59
C THR A 641 67.00 -3.91 -49.68
N GLN A 642 66.97 -5.19 -50.05
CA GLN A 642 66.56 -6.27 -49.15
C GLN A 642 67.55 -6.45 -48.00
N ARG A 643 68.86 -6.34 -48.24
CA ARG A 643 69.88 -6.39 -47.20
C ARG A 643 69.82 -5.19 -46.28
N GLU A 644 69.61 -3.99 -46.80
CA GLU A 644 69.45 -2.74 -46.05
C GLU A 644 68.16 -2.79 -45.27
N SER A 645 67.05 -3.25 -45.86
CA SER A 645 65.80 -3.48 -45.11
C SER A 645 65.96 -4.55 -44.03
N LEU A 646 66.68 -5.64 -44.28
CA LEU A 646 66.97 -6.66 -43.28
C LEU A 646 68.00 -6.16 -42.26
N GLN A 647 68.91 -5.27 -42.64
CA GLN A 647 69.94 -4.70 -41.79
C GLN A 647 69.35 -3.57 -40.93
N ASP A 648 68.34 -2.85 -41.43
CA ASP A 648 67.51 -1.89 -40.72
C ASP A 648 66.54 -2.60 -39.80
N GLN A 649 65.93 -3.71 -40.23
CA GLN A 649 65.17 -4.58 -39.34
C GLN A 649 66.06 -5.23 -38.29
N LEU A 650 67.29 -5.67 -38.65
CA LEU A 650 68.27 -6.18 -37.69
C LEU A 650 68.89 -5.07 -36.85
N PHE A 651 68.89 -3.82 -37.30
CA PHE A 651 69.36 -2.67 -36.53
C PHE A 651 68.26 -2.18 -35.60
N GLU A 652 66.99 -2.22 -36.00
CA GLU A 652 65.82 -2.05 -35.14
C GLU A 652 65.72 -3.20 -34.13
N PHE A 653 65.95 -4.44 -34.57
CA PHE A 653 66.04 -5.59 -33.67
C PHE A 653 67.26 -5.49 -32.78
N LYS A 654 68.44 -5.09 -33.26
CA LYS A 654 69.62 -4.87 -32.40
C LYS A 654 69.52 -3.63 -31.55
N LYS A 655 68.74 -2.62 -31.93
CA LYS A 655 68.51 -1.41 -31.14
C LYS A 655 67.45 -1.69 -30.08
N THR A 656 66.43 -2.49 -30.39
CA THR A 656 65.50 -3.00 -29.37
C THR A 656 66.17 -4.05 -28.49
N GLU A 657 67.04 -4.90 -29.05
CA GLU A 657 67.89 -5.85 -28.32
C GLU A 657 68.99 -5.11 -27.56
N GLU A 658 69.56 -3.99 -28.01
CA GLU A 658 70.49 -3.13 -27.26
C GLU A 658 69.75 -2.21 -26.30
N GLU A 659 68.48 -1.86 -26.50
CA GLU A 659 67.63 -1.18 -25.51
C GLU A 659 67.16 -2.18 -24.43
N LEU A 660 67.00 -3.46 -24.77
CA LEU A 660 66.74 -4.57 -23.84
C LEU A 660 68.03 -5.08 -23.17
N LEU A 661 69.16 -5.14 -23.88
CA LEU A 661 70.48 -5.60 -23.41
C LEU A 661 71.30 -4.47 -22.79
N SER A 662 71.02 -3.18 -23.04
CA SER A 662 71.55 -2.09 -22.21
C SER A 662 70.88 -2.07 -20.83
N HIS A 663 69.74 -2.74 -20.68
CA HIS A 663 69.18 -3.14 -19.38
C HIS A 663 69.73 -4.48 -18.85
N GLU A 664 70.52 -5.22 -19.62
CA GLU A 664 71.22 -6.44 -19.17
C GLU A 664 72.75 -6.27 -19.03
N GLN A 665 73.33 -5.18 -19.52
CA GLN A 665 74.74 -4.80 -19.35
C GLN A 665 74.97 -3.72 -18.28
N GLU A 666 73.93 -3.17 -17.69
CA GLU A 666 74.04 -2.86 -16.27
C GLU A 666 74.03 -4.21 -15.57
N GLU A 667 75.17 -4.60 -14.97
CA GLU A 667 75.12 -5.58 -13.87
C GLU A 667 73.93 -5.17 -13.02
N VAL A 668 72.84 -5.95 -13.07
CA VAL A 668 71.66 -5.65 -12.28
C VAL A 668 72.17 -5.65 -10.86
N THR A 669 72.39 -4.44 -10.32
CA THR A 669 72.96 -4.30 -9.00
C THR A 669 72.11 -5.17 -8.10
N ARG A 670 72.70 -5.85 -7.12
CA ARG A 670 71.93 -6.72 -6.20
C ARG A 670 70.70 -5.98 -5.63
N GLU A 671 70.79 -4.65 -5.56
CA GLU A 671 69.73 -3.71 -5.26
C GLU A 671 68.65 -3.57 -6.36
N GLY A 672 69.01 -3.43 -7.64
CA GLY A 672 68.08 -3.41 -8.78
C GLY A 672 67.25 -4.69 -8.89
N TYR A 673 67.90 -5.86 -8.76
CA TYR A 673 67.20 -7.16 -8.78
C TYR A 673 66.27 -7.29 -7.56
N ALA A 674 66.72 -6.82 -6.39
CA ALA A 674 65.87 -6.80 -5.20
C ALA A 674 64.69 -5.83 -5.33
N LYS A 675 64.85 -4.69 -6.02
CA LYS A 675 63.76 -3.75 -6.31
C LYS A 675 62.74 -4.38 -7.27
N LEU A 676 63.19 -5.01 -8.35
CA LEU A 676 62.31 -5.69 -9.30
C LEU A 676 61.59 -6.88 -8.64
N LYS A 677 62.30 -7.69 -7.84
CA LYS A 677 61.70 -8.79 -7.07
C LYS A 677 60.65 -8.30 -6.07
N ARG A 678 60.90 -7.18 -5.38
CA ARG A 678 59.89 -6.54 -4.50
C ARG A 678 58.70 -6.01 -5.29
N ALA A 679 58.92 -5.41 -6.46
CA ALA A 679 57.84 -4.93 -7.33
C ALA A 679 56.97 -6.10 -7.84
N MET A 680 57.59 -7.21 -8.24
CA MET A 680 56.87 -8.43 -8.62
C MET A 680 56.10 -9.03 -7.43
N GLN A 681 56.70 -9.09 -6.23
CA GLN A 681 55.98 -9.56 -5.03
C GLN A 681 54.81 -8.64 -4.68
N GLN A 682 54.96 -7.32 -4.76
CA GLN A 682 53.86 -6.38 -4.54
C GLN A 682 52.76 -6.53 -5.58
N LEU A 683 53.11 -6.84 -6.83
CA LEU A 683 52.14 -7.11 -7.89
C LEU A 683 51.41 -8.44 -7.64
N GLU A 684 52.13 -9.50 -7.25
CA GLU A 684 51.55 -10.79 -6.87
C GLU A 684 50.61 -10.67 -5.66
N ASP A 685 51.01 -9.93 -4.63
CA ASP A 685 50.20 -9.70 -3.44
C ASP A 685 48.95 -8.88 -3.78
N ARG A 686 49.08 -7.86 -4.64
CA ARG A 686 47.93 -7.11 -5.16
C ARG A 686 47.00 -7.99 -5.99
N PHE A 687 47.53 -8.87 -6.84
CA PHE A 687 46.73 -9.81 -7.61
C PHE A 687 45.98 -10.77 -6.71
N LYS A 688 46.65 -11.35 -5.71
CA LYS A 688 46.02 -12.24 -4.72
C LYS A 688 44.93 -11.53 -3.95
N ALA A 689 45.21 -10.32 -3.44
CA ALA A 689 44.21 -9.52 -2.72
C ALA A 689 43.00 -9.18 -3.61
N THR A 690 43.23 -8.84 -4.87
CA THR A 690 42.15 -8.55 -5.83
C THR A 690 41.33 -9.81 -6.14
N MET A 691 41.98 -10.97 -6.30
CA MET A 691 41.31 -12.24 -6.52
C MET A 691 40.49 -12.68 -5.30
N GLU A 692 41.00 -12.48 -4.08
CA GLU A 692 40.25 -12.69 -2.84
C GLU A 692 39.05 -11.75 -2.73
N GLN A 693 39.22 -10.48 -3.10
CA GLN A 693 38.11 -9.52 -3.16
C GLN A 693 37.05 -9.95 -4.18
N ILE A 694 37.45 -10.40 -5.38
CA ILE A 694 36.53 -10.91 -6.39
C ILE A 694 35.79 -12.16 -5.89
N ALA A 695 36.48 -13.08 -5.21
CA ALA A 695 35.86 -14.26 -4.61
C ALA A 695 34.84 -13.87 -3.52
N ASN A 696 35.22 -12.96 -2.61
CA ASN A 696 34.33 -12.46 -1.56
C ASN A 696 33.10 -11.74 -2.14
N LEU A 697 33.29 -10.91 -3.18
CA LEU A 697 32.20 -10.23 -3.87
C LEU A 697 31.30 -11.22 -4.61
N SER A 698 31.85 -12.28 -5.20
CA SER A 698 31.09 -13.37 -5.81
C SER A 698 30.23 -14.10 -4.79
N ASP A 699 30.78 -14.44 -3.62
CA ASP A 699 30.04 -15.08 -2.54
C ASP A 699 28.94 -14.17 -1.98
N GLN A 700 29.23 -12.88 -1.80
CA GLN A 700 28.23 -11.90 -1.39
C GLN A 700 27.11 -11.76 -2.43
N LYS A 701 27.45 -11.74 -3.71
CA LYS A 701 26.48 -11.73 -4.81
C LYS A 701 25.57 -12.96 -4.76
N GLN A 702 26.13 -14.16 -4.61
CA GLN A 702 25.35 -15.40 -4.51
C GLN A 702 24.42 -15.37 -3.29
N ARG A 703 24.88 -14.88 -2.14
CA ARG A 703 24.02 -14.72 -0.95
C ARG A 703 22.88 -13.73 -1.19
N LEU A 704 23.15 -12.61 -1.87
CA LEU A 704 22.12 -11.64 -2.23
C LEU A 704 21.12 -12.21 -3.23
N GLU A 705 21.58 -12.97 -4.22
CA GLU A 705 20.71 -13.67 -5.18
C GLU A 705 19.79 -14.69 -4.48
N HIS A 706 20.33 -15.46 -3.53
CA HIS A 706 19.51 -16.35 -2.70
C HIS A 706 18.49 -15.60 -1.86
N LEU A 707 18.86 -14.48 -1.25
CA LEU A 707 17.94 -13.66 -0.46
C LEU A 707 16.84 -13.05 -1.34
N VAL A 708 17.18 -12.55 -2.52
CA VAL A 708 16.19 -12.03 -3.49
C VAL A 708 15.22 -13.14 -3.89
N THR A 709 15.72 -14.34 -4.16
CA THR A 709 14.87 -15.49 -4.51
C THR A 709 13.92 -15.85 -3.36
N GLN A 710 14.40 -15.82 -2.11
CA GLN A 710 13.56 -16.05 -0.93
C GLN A 710 12.50 -14.96 -0.75
N LEU A 711 12.89 -13.68 -0.82
CA LEU A 711 11.97 -12.55 -0.73
C LEU A 711 10.92 -12.57 -1.84
N GLN A 712 11.29 -13.04 -3.03
CA GLN A 712 10.34 -13.23 -4.12
C GLN A 712 9.33 -14.33 -3.80
N GLY A 713 9.76 -15.47 -3.26
CA GLY A 713 8.84 -16.52 -2.80
C GLY A 713 7.92 -16.08 -1.65
N GLU A 714 8.43 -15.26 -0.72
CA GLU A 714 7.63 -14.64 0.34
C GLU A 714 6.61 -13.64 -0.25
N THR A 715 7.02 -12.86 -1.26
CA THR A 715 6.14 -11.91 -1.95
C THR A 715 5.01 -12.62 -2.71
N ASP A 716 5.33 -13.72 -3.40
CA ASP A 716 4.34 -14.54 -4.10
C ASP A 716 3.33 -15.15 -3.10
N THR A 717 3.83 -15.64 -1.96
CA THR A 717 2.97 -16.16 -0.89
C THR A 717 2.04 -15.08 -0.32
N ILE A 718 2.55 -13.86 -0.12
CA ILE A 718 1.75 -12.71 0.32
C ILE A 718 0.68 -12.36 -0.74
N ALA A 719 1.02 -12.43 -2.03
CA ALA A 719 0.07 -12.19 -3.10
C ALA A 719 -1.08 -13.20 -3.09
N ASP A 720 -0.79 -14.48 -2.84
CA ASP A 720 -1.81 -15.53 -2.69
C ASP A 720 -2.73 -15.26 -1.49
N TYR A 721 -2.17 -14.83 -0.35
CA TYR A 721 -2.97 -14.42 0.81
C TYR A 721 -3.88 -13.22 0.51
N ILE A 722 -3.39 -12.22 -0.24
CA ILE A 722 -4.20 -11.08 -0.66
C ILE A 722 -5.34 -11.55 -1.56
N ALA A 723 -5.07 -12.43 -2.52
CA ALA A 723 -6.09 -12.99 -3.41
C ALA A 723 -7.16 -13.77 -2.62
N LEU A 724 -6.75 -14.65 -1.71
CA LEU A 724 -7.65 -15.41 -0.84
C LEU A 724 -8.49 -14.49 0.04
N TYR A 725 -7.89 -13.45 0.62
CA TYR A 725 -8.60 -12.47 1.44
C TYR A 725 -9.61 -11.67 0.61
N GLN A 726 -9.26 -11.27 -0.62
CA GLN A 726 -10.18 -10.57 -1.52
C GLN A 726 -11.38 -11.46 -1.89
N VAL A 727 -11.15 -12.74 -2.18
CA VAL A 727 -12.22 -13.72 -2.45
C VAL A 727 -13.11 -13.90 -1.22
N GLN A 728 -12.53 -14.12 -0.04
CA GLN A 728 -13.28 -14.28 1.21
C GLN A 728 -14.12 -13.04 1.53
N ARG A 729 -13.55 -11.84 1.37
CA ARG A 729 -14.25 -10.57 1.55
C ARG A 729 -15.32 -10.34 0.48
N GLY A 730 -15.15 -10.87 -0.73
CA GLY A 730 -16.17 -10.91 -1.77
C GLY A 730 -17.37 -11.78 -1.38
N ILE A 731 -17.12 -12.98 -0.87
CA ILE A 731 -18.16 -13.90 -0.38
C ILE A 731 -18.94 -13.27 0.78
N MET A 732 -18.25 -12.63 1.73
CA MET A 732 -18.91 -11.96 2.86
C MET A 732 -19.79 -10.79 2.41
N ARG A 733 -19.33 -9.99 1.45
CA ARG A 733 -20.15 -8.92 0.84
C ARG A 733 -21.38 -9.48 0.14
N LYS A 734 -21.23 -10.60 -0.59
CA LYS A 734 -22.37 -11.25 -1.25
C LYS A 734 -23.40 -11.77 -0.23
N ARG A 735 -22.95 -12.43 0.84
CA ARG A 735 -23.84 -12.88 1.93
C ARG A 735 -24.52 -11.74 2.67
N ALA A 736 -23.81 -10.62 2.87
CA ALA A 736 -24.40 -9.42 3.47
C ALA A 736 -25.48 -8.83 2.56
N ALA A 737 -25.20 -8.70 1.26
CA ALA A 737 -26.19 -8.24 0.28
C ALA A 737 -27.42 -9.16 0.22
N GLU A 738 -27.23 -10.49 0.19
CA GLU A 738 -28.34 -11.46 0.21
C GLU A 738 -29.19 -11.33 1.49
N LYS A 739 -28.57 -11.03 2.64
CA LYS A 739 -29.30 -10.76 3.90
C LYS A 739 -30.06 -9.44 3.85
N ASP A 740 -29.45 -8.38 3.33
CA ASP A 740 -30.08 -7.07 3.19
C ASP A 740 -31.27 -7.12 2.22
N ASP A 741 -31.14 -7.88 1.13
CA ASP A 741 -32.23 -8.15 0.18
C ASP A 741 -33.38 -8.91 0.87
N TYR A 742 -33.07 -9.93 1.67
CA TYR A 742 -34.07 -10.67 2.43
C TYR A 742 -34.78 -9.80 3.49
N ILE A 743 -34.03 -8.97 4.23
CA ILE A 743 -34.60 -8.00 5.18
C ILE A 743 -35.49 -6.99 4.46
N SER A 744 -35.06 -6.52 3.29
CA SER A 744 -35.84 -5.59 2.46
C SER A 744 -37.13 -6.24 1.98
N GLN A 745 -37.11 -7.52 1.61
CA GLN A 745 -38.31 -8.27 1.25
C GLN A 745 -39.26 -8.42 2.45
N LEU A 746 -38.75 -8.84 3.61
CA LEU A 746 -39.54 -8.92 4.84
C LEU A 746 -40.16 -7.58 5.27
N ALA A 747 -39.43 -6.47 5.07
CA ALA A 747 -39.94 -5.14 5.35
C ALA A 747 -41.13 -4.79 4.44
N LYS A 748 -41.03 -5.10 3.14
CA LYS A 748 -42.13 -4.94 2.18
C LYS A 748 -43.34 -5.81 2.55
N ASP A 749 -43.12 -7.10 2.80
CA ASP A 749 -44.19 -8.02 3.19
C ASP A 749 -44.91 -7.54 4.47
N ARG A 750 -44.16 -6.97 5.42
CA ARG A 750 -44.73 -6.36 6.64
C ARG A 750 -45.54 -5.10 6.35
N GLU A 751 -45.11 -4.25 5.41
CA GLU A 751 -45.87 -3.07 4.98
C GLU A 751 -47.15 -3.47 4.26
N ASP A 752 -47.08 -4.46 3.36
CA ASP A 752 -48.24 -5.00 2.66
C ASP A 752 -49.26 -5.61 3.63
N LEU A 753 -48.80 -6.40 4.62
CA LEU A 753 -49.68 -6.93 5.68
C LEU A 753 -50.33 -5.84 6.52
N LYS A 754 -49.59 -4.77 6.85
CA LYS A 754 -50.18 -3.61 7.55
C LYS A 754 -51.25 -2.93 6.71
N ALA A 755 -51.02 -2.78 5.40
CA ALA A 755 -52.00 -2.19 4.48
C ALA A 755 -53.26 -3.05 4.41
N LYS A 756 -53.12 -4.38 4.25
CA LYS A 756 -54.25 -5.33 4.26
C LYS A 756 -55.02 -5.33 5.58
N LEU A 757 -54.32 -5.26 6.72
CA LEU A 757 -54.97 -5.14 8.04
C LEU A 757 -55.71 -3.81 8.21
N ALA A 758 -55.18 -2.71 7.69
CA ALA A 758 -55.85 -1.42 7.71
C ALA A 758 -57.11 -1.43 6.83
N GLU A 759 -57.04 -2.06 5.64
CA GLU A 759 -58.20 -2.26 4.77
C GLU A 759 -59.28 -3.12 5.46
N LEU A 760 -58.87 -4.20 6.11
CA LEU A 760 -59.76 -5.05 6.90
C LEU A 760 -60.43 -4.27 8.04
N GLN A 761 -59.68 -3.44 8.77
CA GLN A 761 -60.25 -2.58 9.81
C GLN A 761 -61.29 -1.61 9.24
N CYS A 762 -61.03 -1.00 8.07
CA CYS A 762 -61.99 -0.12 7.41
C CYS A 762 -63.26 -0.88 7.01
N LEU A 763 -63.14 -2.08 6.46
CA LEU A 763 -64.29 -2.91 6.10
C LEU A 763 -65.09 -3.35 7.33
N ILE A 764 -64.44 -3.67 8.46
CA ILE A 764 -65.14 -4.01 9.72
C ILE A 764 -65.93 -2.81 10.24
N VAL A 765 -65.34 -1.62 10.26
CA VAL A 765 -66.04 -0.39 10.69
C VAL A 765 -67.24 -0.15 9.78
N ARG A 766 -67.08 -0.30 8.47
CA ARG A 766 -68.16 -0.17 7.49
C ARG A 766 -69.30 -1.17 7.75
N LEU A 767 -68.97 -2.43 8.01
CA LEU A 767 -69.95 -3.47 8.33
C LEU A 767 -70.70 -3.18 9.65
N LEU A 768 -70.01 -2.63 10.65
CA LEU A 768 -70.64 -2.20 11.91
C LEU A 768 -71.56 -1.00 11.70
N GLU A 769 -71.18 -0.03 10.87
CA GLU A 769 -72.02 1.11 10.49
C GLU A 769 -73.26 0.68 9.70
N GLU A 770 -73.10 -0.22 8.72
CA GLU A 770 -74.20 -0.81 7.96
C GLU A 770 -75.17 -1.57 8.86
N ARG A 771 -74.68 -2.33 9.86
CA ARG A 771 -75.51 -3.03 10.86
C ARG A 771 -76.22 -2.04 11.80
N GLN A 772 -75.57 -0.95 12.17
CA GLN A 772 -76.16 0.08 13.03
C GLN A 772 -77.31 0.81 12.32
N GLN A 773 -77.19 1.05 11.01
CA GLN A 773 -78.24 1.65 10.18
C GLN A 773 -79.48 0.75 10.05
N GLN A 774 -79.30 -0.57 10.05
CA GLN A 774 -80.42 -1.52 9.97
C GLN A 774 -81.15 -1.77 11.31
N SER A 775 -80.50 -1.56 12.46
CA SER A 775 -81.05 -1.94 13.78
C SER A 775 -81.88 -0.87 14.50
N GLY A 776 -81.97 0.36 13.99
CA GLY A 776 -82.95 1.36 14.46
C GLY A 776 -82.90 1.75 15.95
N GLN A 777 -81.82 1.43 16.69
CA GLN A 777 -81.66 1.79 18.10
C GLN A 777 -80.59 2.87 18.29
N SER A 778 -81.00 3.96 18.95
CA SER A 778 -80.14 5.07 19.34
C SER A 778 -79.46 4.82 20.70
N ALA A 779 -78.17 5.15 20.74
CA ALA A 779 -77.29 5.49 21.87
C ALA A 779 -76.55 4.37 22.63
N LEU A 780 -75.23 4.29 22.39
CA LEU A 780 -74.14 4.55 23.36
C LEU A 780 -72.81 4.76 22.60
N PRO A 781 -71.89 5.65 23.05
CA PRO A 781 -70.61 5.88 22.37
C PRO A 781 -69.62 4.77 22.74
N LEU A 782 -69.18 3.99 21.74
CA LEU A 782 -68.08 3.05 21.92
C LEU A 782 -66.74 3.80 22.10
N PRO A 783 -65.92 3.41 23.09
CA PRO A 783 -64.59 3.99 23.30
C PRO A 783 -63.65 3.50 22.17
N GLY A 784 -63.07 4.45 21.43
CA GLY A 784 -62.14 4.16 20.35
C GLY A 784 -62.09 5.22 19.25
N LYS A 785 -63.05 6.15 19.24
CA LYS A 785 -63.22 7.19 18.20
C LYS A 785 -62.18 8.32 18.21
N VAL A 786 -61.00 8.15 18.82
CA VAL A 786 -60.05 9.25 19.09
C VAL A 786 -58.66 9.10 18.46
N LEU A 787 -58.27 7.99 17.82
CA LEU A 787 -56.86 7.87 17.38
C LEU A 787 -56.54 7.42 15.94
N THR A 788 -57.50 7.37 15.01
CA THR A 788 -57.17 6.89 13.63
C THR A 788 -57.88 7.61 12.48
N VAL A 789 -58.34 8.85 12.65
CA VAL A 789 -58.85 9.65 11.49
C VAL A 789 -57.98 10.87 11.19
N SER A 790 -57.12 11.31 12.11
CA SER A 790 -56.25 12.48 11.91
C SER A 790 -54.90 12.18 11.24
N SER A 791 -54.59 10.92 10.88
CA SER A 791 -53.30 10.53 10.29
C SER A 791 -53.38 9.89 8.90
N PHE A 792 -54.57 9.79 8.29
CA PHE A 792 -54.75 9.02 7.04
C PHE A 792 -55.11 9.86 5.80
N THR A 793 -55.07 11.19 5.89
CA THR A 793 -55.30 12.07 4.73
C THR A 793 -54.05 12.41 3.93
N ASP A 794 -52.84 12.11 4.42
CA ASP A 794 -51.58 12.50 3.77
C ASP A 794 -50.89 11.41 2.93
N ALA A 795 -51.40 10.17 2.90
CA ALA A 795 -50.71 9.05 2.25
C ALA A 795 -51.28 8.62 0.87
N LEU A 796 -52.28 9.32 0.31
CA LEU A 796 -52.90 8.97 -0.98
C LEU A 796 -52.72 10.00 -2.10
N GLN A 797 -51.78 10.94 -1.96
CA GLN A 797 -51.29 11.74 -3.10
C GLN A 797 -49.99 11.13 -3.62
N ASN A 798 -50.08 10.10 -4.47
CA ASN A 798 -49.17 9.84 -5.60
C ASN A 798 -49.47 8.46 -6.22
N GLY A 799 -50.28 8.46 -7.29
CA GLY A 799 -50.51 7.28 -8.16
C GLY A 799 -51.61 7.58 -9.19
N PRO A 800 -51.41 7.31 -10.49
CA PRO A 800 -52.06 8.04 -11.58
C PRO A 800 -53.50 7.61 -11.88
N SER A 801 -54.27 8.58 -12.36
CA SER A 801 -55.61 8.43 -12.94
C SER A 801 -55.67 7.38 -14.05
N ALA A 802 -56.67 6.51 -13.97
CA ALA A 802 -57.34 5.95 -15.14
C ALA A 802 -58.84 5.89 -14.79
N GLY A 803 -59.64 6.64 -15.55
CA GLY A 803 -61.09 6.60 -15.42
C GLY A 803 -61.69 5.39 -16.13
N ASP A 804 -62.89 5.00 -15.73
CA ASP A 804 -63.98 4.89 -16.69
C ASP A 804 -65.33 5.00 -15.99
N THR A 805 -66.24 5.65 -16.69
CA THR A 805 -67.63 5.93 -16.40
C THR A 805 -68.50 4.67 -16.48
N GLY A 806 -69.49 4.57 -15.59
CA GLY A 806 -70.51 3.53 -15.65
C GLY A 806 -71.64 3.75 -14.65
N SER A 807 -72.52 4.68 -14.96
CA SER A 807 -73.80 4.87 -14.26
C SER A 807 -74.78 3.74 -14.60
N ALA A 808 -75.29 3.05 -13.57
CA ALA A 808 -76.55 2.31 -13.65
C ALA A 808 -77.26 2.36 -12.28
N PRO A 809 -78.58 2.63 -12.25
CA PRO A 809 -79.36 2.73 -11.02
C PRO A 809 -79.93 1.35 -10.66
N CYS A 810 -79.50 0.77 -9.54
CA CYS A 810 -80.17 -0.38 -8.94
C CYS A 810 -80.47 -0.10 -7.47
N THR A 811 -81.77 -0.11 -7.19
CA THR A 811 -82.37 -0.12 -5.87
C THR A 811 -82.13 -1.49 -5.23
N ASP A 812 -80.99 -1.69 -4.61
CA ASP A 812 -80.70 -2.93 -3.88
C ASP A 812 -80.91 -2.69 -2.38
N SER A 813 -81.68 -3.60 -1.80
CA SER A 813 -81.99 -3.68 -0.37
C SER A 813 -80.71 -3.65 0.47
N ALA A 814 -80.76 -3.00 1.63
CA ALA A 814 -79.64 -2.85 2.56
C ALA A 814 -78.96 -4.17 2.98
N ASP A 815 -79.57 -5.32 2.72
CA ASP A 815 -79.02 -6.65 3.00
C ASP A 815 -78.00 -7.15 1.96
N GLU A 816 -78.04 -6.72 0.69
CA GLU A 816 -77.06 -7.16 -0.32
C GLU A 816 -75.70 -6.47 -0.18
N VAL A 817 -75.69 -5.21 0.30
CA VAL A 817 -74.47 -4.44 0.53
C VAL A 817 -73.67 -5.01 1.70
N GLN A 818 -74.35 -5.45 2.76
CA GLN A 818 -73.70 -6.09 3.91
C GLN A 818 -73.05 -7.43 3.54
N ASP A 819 -73.71 -8.23 2.71
CA ASP A 819 -73.19 -9.54 2.30
C ASP A 819 -71.98 -9.39 1.37
N ALA A 820 -71.97 -8.37 0.51
CA ALA A 820 -70.81 -8.01 -0.32
C ALA A 820 -69.61 -7.50 0.53
N THR A 821 -69.86 -6.71 1.58
CA THR A 821 -68.81 -6.25 2.50
C THR A 821 -68.25 -7.42 3.31
N ALA A 822 -69.10 -8.35 3.76
CA ALA A 822 -68.69 -9.57 4.47
C ALA A 822 -67.83 -10.49 3.59
N GLN A 823 -68.21 -10.69 2.32
CA GLN A 823 -67.44 -11.49 1.37
C GLN A 823 -66.04 -10.89 1.11
N LYS A 824 -65.91 -9.56 1.05
CA LYS A 824 -64.61 -8.88 0.93
C LYS A 824 -63.73 -9.06 2.16
N ILE A 825 -64.31 -9.02 3.36
CA ILE A 825 -63.56 -9.32 4.60
C ILE A 825 -63.03 -10.77 4.57
N MET A 826 -63.88 -11.72 4.19
CA MET A 826 -63.48 -13.13 4.10
C MET A 826 -62.36 -13.33 3.07
N HIS A 827 -62.45 -12.70 1.91
CA HIS A 827 -61.38 -12.74 0.89
C HIS A 827 -60.06 -12.14 1.39
N LEU A 828 -60.11 -11.00 2.08
CA LEU A 828 -58.91 -10.37 2.68
C LEU A 828 -58.30 -11.25 3.79
N LEU A 829 -59.12 -11.92 4.60
CA LEU A 829 -58.63 -12.87 5.59
C LEU A 829 -57.93 -14.07 4.94
N THR A 830 -58.51 -14.63 3.87
CA THR A 830 -57.88 -15.73 3.12
C THR A 830 -56.56 -15.29 2.46
N GLU A 831 -56.49 -14.06 1.93
CA GLU A 831 -55.24 -13.51 1.41
C GLU A 831 -54.17 -13.30 2.48
N ILE A 832 -54.55 -12.79 3.65
CA ILE A 832 -53.63 -12.62 4.79
C ILE A 832 -53.13 -13.98 5.27
N GLU A 833 -54.00 -14.98 5.34
CA GLU A 833 -53.67 -16.36 5.71
C GLU A 833 -52.71 -17.01 4.70
N SER A 834 -52.87 -16.72 3.41
CA SER A 834 -51.99 -17.22 2.35
C SER A 834 -50.65 -16.47 2.18
N SER A 835 -50.43 -15.37 2.93
CA SER A 835 -49.22 -14.56 2.81
C SER A 835 -48.03 -15.26 3.47
N SER A 836 -46.88 -15.30 2.79
CA SER A 836 -45.63 -15.99 3.19
C SER A 836 -45.02 -15.58 4.54
N ALA A 837 -45.57 -14.55 5.19
CA ALA A 837 -45.15 -14.12 6.52
C ALA A 837 -45.97 -14.77 7.66
N VAL A 838 -47.09 -15.43 7.35
CA VAL A 838 -47.93 -16.16 8.32
C VAL A 838 -47.53 -17.64 8.37
N ASP A 839 -47.17 -18.22 7.22
CA ASP A 839 -46.53 -19.53 7.16
C ASP A 839 -45.05 -19.41 7.54
N GLY A 840 -44.75 -19.78 8.79
CA GLY A 840 -43.40 -19.90 9.32
C GLY A 840 -42.56 -20.97 8.62
N SER A 841 -42.16 -20.71 7.37
CA SER A 841 -41.21 -21.53 6.63
C SER A 841 -39.83 -21.48 7.32
N PRO A 842 -39.13 -22.63 7.42
CA PRO A 842 -37.90 -22.73 8.17
C PRO A 842 -36.83 -21.83 7.56
N VAL A 843 -36.14 -21.11 8.44
CA VAL A 843 -34.88 -20.41 8.16
C VAL A 843 -33.98 -21.36 7.36
N PRO A 844 -33.45 -20.97 6.18
CA PRO A 844 -32.58 -21.87 5.42
C PRO A 844 -31.32 -22.20 6.25
N ASP A 845 -30.99 -23.50 6.29
CA ASP A 845 -29.88 -24.17 6.99
C ASP A 845 -28.45 -23.71 6.61
N THR A 846 -28.23 -22.40 6.45
CA THR A 846 -26.91 -21.81 6.17
C THR A 846 -26.30 -21.08 7.38
N PHE A 847 -26.84 -21.33 8.56
CA PHE A 847 -26.23 -20.89 9.82
C PHE A 847 -25.15 -21.88 10.26
N HIS A 848 -23.95 -21.79 9.68
CA HIS A 848 -22.78 -22.45 10.23
C HIS A 848 -22.37 -21.75 11.54
N PRO A 849 -22.31 -22.46 12.68
CA PRO A 849 -21.85 -21.88 13.93
C PRO A 849 -20.36 -21.57 13.81
N CYS A 850 -20.00 -20.29 13.87
CA CYS A 850 -18.62 -19.89 14.11
C CYS A 850 -18.21 -20.35 15.52
N PRO A 851 -17.12 -21.13 15.70
CA PRO A 851 -16.71 -21.63 17.01
C PRO A 851 -16.22 -20.54 17.98
N VAL A 852 -16.21 -19.27 17.55
CA VAL A 852 -15.75 -18.12 18.34
C VAL A 852 -16.92 -17.24 18.83
N CYS A 853 -18.16 -17.48 18.38
CA CYS A 853 -19.28 -16.57 18.62
C CYS A 853 -20.49 -17.20 19.34
N SER A 854 -20.49 -18.49 19.67
CA SER A 854 -21.63 -19.14 20.34
C SER A 854 -21.59 -18.94 21.86
N GLY A 855 -21.98 -17.74 22.31
CA GLY A 855 -22.34 -17.49 23.70
C GLY A 855 -23.60 -18.27 24.07
N ARG A 856 -23.48 -19.15 25.07
CA ARG A 856 -24.54 -20.00 25.61
C ARG A 856 -25.71 -19.15 26.13
N LEU A 857 -26.89 -19.30 25.53
CA LEU A 857 -28.15 -19.03 26.20
C LEU A 857 -28.41 -20.19 27.16
N LEU A 858 -28.16 -19.96 28.46
CA LEU A 858 -28.77 -20.73 29.54
C LEU A 858 -30.11 -20.05 29.87
N THR A 859 -31.20 -20.69 29.49
CA THR A 859 -32.51 -20.52 30.12
C THR A 859 -32.51 -21.23 31.47
N ILE A 860 -32.46 -20.46 32.56
CA ILE A 860 -33.38 -20.37 33.73
C ILE A 860 -32.93 -19.16 34.55
#